data_AF-A0A7X6K630-F1
#
_entry.id   AF-A0A7X6K630-F1
#
_cell.length_a   1.000
_cell.length_b   1.000
_cell.length_c   1.000
_cell.angle_alpha   90.00
_cell.angle_beta   90.00
_cell.angle_gamma   90.00
#
_symmetry.space_group_name_H-M   'P 1'
#
loop_
_entity.id
_entity.type
_entity.pdbx_description
1 polymer ?
#
loop_
_entity_poly.entity_id
_entity_poly.type
_entity_poly.pdbx_seq_one_letter_code
_entity_poly.pdbx_strand_id
1 'polypeptide(L)'
;MSRLITPELVALDRNFGSSSAEVIRELTQMVVRSGRASGFEGLYADAIAREQKTATGVPGGIAIPHCRSEAVLEPTLAMVRLDPAVGFGAKDGPADLVFFIAAPAGADQEHLKLLSKLARSLMKKDFTAALRAAGSAQDVVDLVEGAVGDQPAAAAAAPAAAAAPAAGPAERQRSLVAVTACPTGIAHTYMAADSLVAAAKEAGVDLQVETQGSAGAKPLDPAVIQAASAVIFAVDVDVREKERFAGKPVIQSPVKRAIDEPDRMVREALSAADDPNARRVSGVAEVGAQAGSPADENFGAKLKRALLTGVSYMIPFVAGGGLLIALGFLLGGYAITDVADQVLLENSLANLPEGGLLTYLGAVLFKIGALSMGFLVPALAGYIAYALADRPGIAPGFTAGAVAGFMGAGFLGGIVGGLLAGWFAHWLGTLPAPRWLRGLMPVVIIPLLASIVASGAMFLFLGGPIAALTAGLNGWLSGMTGTSAVILGVILGLMMCFDLGGPVNKVAYSFAVAGLGAGTIANQAPWQIMAAVMAAGMVPPLAMALATVIDRKRFSLAERENGKAAWLLGASFISEGAIPFAAADPLRVIPASMLGGAVTGALSMAAGVTSQAPHGGIFVFFAIGNIAMFVLSIVAGVVVTALAVIGLKRYAVRRAERPEAAGTTGSEATPAARRQPAV
;
A
#
# COMPACT_ATOMS: atom_id res chain seq x y z
N MET A 1 -16.55 -40.49 14.19
CA MET A 1 -16.30 -39.64 13.01
C MET A 1 -16.25 -40.53 11.79
N SER A 2 -16.99 -40.21 10.73
CA SER A 2 -16.84 -40.94 9.47
C SER A 2 -15.47 -40.64 8.86
N ARG A 3 -14.86 -41.64 8.21
CA ARG A 3 -13.54 -41.49 7.58
C ARG A 3 -13.66 -40.56 6.38
N LEU A 4 -12.75 -39.60 6.23
CA LEU A 4 -12.75 -38.64 5.11
C LEU A 4 -12.65 -39.32 3.74
N ILE A 5 -11.94 -40.44 3.65
CA ILE A 5 -11.76 -41.24 2.44
C ILE A 5 -11.99 -42.71 2.77
N THR A 6 -12.50 -43.47 1.81
CA THR A 6 -12.68 -44.93 1.89
C THR A 6 -12.21 -45.56 0.57
N PRO A 7 -11.94 -46.87 0.52
CA PRO A 7 -11.50 -47.53 -0.72
C PRO A 7 -12.46 -47.33 -1.91
N GLU A 8 -13.76 -47.22 -1.65
CA GLU A 8 -14.80 -46.94 -2.67
C GLU A 8 -14.70 -45.54 -3.30
N LEU A 9 -13.98 -44.63 -2.64
CA LEU A 9 -13.70 -43.27 -3.09
C LEU A 9 -12.32 -43.15 -3.76
N VAL A 10 -11.65 -44.27 -4.02
CA VAL A 10 -10.36 -44.32 -4.69
C VAL A 10 -10.47 -45.12 -5.99
N ALA A 11 -10.00 -44.55 -7.11
CA ALA A 11 -9.79 -45.29 -8.35
C ALA A 11 -8.38 -45.10 -8.87
N LEU A 12 -7.72 -46.19 -9.25
CA LEU A 12 -6.34 -46.17 -9.73
C LEU A 12 -6.28 -46.55 -11.20
N ASP A 13 -5.47 -45.81 -11.96
CA ASP A 13 -5.09 -46.09 -13.35
C ASP A 13 -6.29 -46.24 -14.29
N ARG A 14 -7.22 -45.26 -14.26
CA ARG A 14 -8.43 -45.27 -15.09
C ARG A 14 -8.55 -44.03 -15.97
N ASN A 15 -9.10 -44.22 -17.16
CA ASN A 15 -9.49 -43.13 -18.06
C ASN A 15 -10.87 -42.60 -17.68
N PHE A 16 -10.93 -41.36 -17.18
CA PHE A 16 -12.18 -40.69 -16.75
C PHE A 16 -12.60 -39.58 -17.75
N GLY A 17 -12.15 -39.69 -19.00
CA GLY A 17 -12.40 -38.71 -20.04
C GLY A 17 -11.17 -37.88 -20.38
N SER A 18 -11.39 -36.84 -21.17
CA SER A 18 -10.37 -35.96 -21.75
C SER A 18 -10.41 -34.53 -21.22
N SER A 19 -11.42 -34.20 -20.39
CA SER A 19 -11.61 -32.86 -19.84
C SER A 19 -11.84 -32.89 -18.33
N SER A 20 -11.51 -31.79 -17.65
CA SER A 20 -11.77 -31.64 -16.21
C SER A 20 -13.23 -31.82 -15.85
N ALA A 21 -14.16 -31.40 -16.72
CA ALA A 21 -15.60 -31.59 -16.52
C ALA A 21 -16.02 -33.06 -16.52
N GLU A 22 -15.47 -33.88 -17.43
CA GLU A 22 -15.73 -35.32 -17.49
C GLU A 22 -15.18 -36.03 -16.26
N VAL A 23 -13.97 -35.66 -15.83
CA VAL A 23 -13.36 -36.21 -14.61
C VAL A 23 -14.17 -35.83 -13.35
N ILE A 24 -14.59 -34.56 -13.23
CA ILE A 24 -15.45 -34.09 -12.12
C ILE A 24 -16.81 -34.80 -12.13
N ARG A 25 -17.36 -35.10 -13.30
CA ARG A 25 -18.60 -35.88 -13.44
C ARG A 25 -18.46 -37.26 -12.83
N GLU A 26 -17.41 -37.99 -13.19
CA GLU A 26 -17.15 -39.33 -12.64
C GLU A 26 -16.88 -39.32 -11.13
N LEU A 27 -16.09 -38.36 -10.66
CA LEU A 27 -15.83 -38.15 -9.23
C LEU A 27 -17.13 -37.86 -8.46
N THR A 28 -18.02 -37.04 -9.02
CA THR A 28 -19.34 -36.75 -8.43
C THR A 28 -20.19 -38.01 -8.34
N GLN A 29 -20.21 -38.83 -9.40
CA GLN A 29 -20.93 -40.11 -9.37
C GLN A 29 -20.36 -41.09 -8.34
N MET A 30 -19.03 -41.08 -8.14
CA MET A 30 -18.36 -41.90 -7.13
C MET A 30 -18.80 -41.50 -5.72
N VAL A 31 -18.83 -40.19 -5.43
CA VAL A 31 -19.32 -39.67 -4.14
C VAL A 31 -20.80 -40.02 -3.91
N VAL A 32 -21.66 -39.88 -4.92
CA VAL A 32 -23.08 -40.26 -4.82
C VAL A 32 -23.25 -41.77 -4.61
N ARG A 33 -22.50 -42.61 -5.35
CA ARG A 33 -22.55 -44.08 -5.20
C ARG A 33 -22.10 -44.55 -3.82
N SER A 34 -21.17 -43.83 -3.19
CA SER A 34 -20.72 -44.10 -1.81
C SER A 34 -21.74 -43.68 -0.73
N GLY A 35 -22.89 -43.09 -1.13
CA GLY A 35 -23.93 -42.65 -0.20
C GLY A 35 -23.62 -41.34 0.54
N ARG A 36 -22.55 -40.62 0.17
CA ARG A 36 -22.10 -39.40 0.87
C ARG A 36 -22.69 -38.10 0.31
N ALA A 37 -23.47 -38.19 -0.76
CA ALA A 37 -24.22 -37.08 -1.34
C ALA A 37 -25.65 -37.52 -1.71
N SER A 38 -26.62 -36.61 -1.54
CA SER A 38 -28.04 -36.84 -1.78
C SER A 38 -28.43 -36.83 -3.26
N GLY A 39 -27.61 -36.26 -4.15
CA GLY A 39 -27.90 -36.20 -5.57
C GLY A 39 -26.74 -35.74 -6.45
N PHE A 40 -26.67 -36.29 -7.66
CA PHE A 40 -25.63 -35.99 -8.66
C PHE A 40 -25.72 -34.55 -9.19
N GLU A 41 -26.91 -34.11 -9.63
CA GLU A 41 -27.07 -32.82 -10.32
C GLU A 41 -26.60 -31.63 -9.49
N GLY A 42 -26.97 -31.58 -8.20
CA GLY A 42 -26.57 -30.50 -7.30
C GLY A 42 -25.07 -30.46 -7.05
N LEU A 43 -24.48 -31.61 -6.69
CA LEU A 43 -23.04 -31.70 -6.42
C LEU A 43 -22.19 -31.41 -7.66
N TYR A 44 -22.61 -31.91 -8.83
CA TYR A 44 -21.90 -31.69 -10.08
C TYR A 44 -21.94 -30.21 -10.49
N ALA A 45 -23.11 -29.58 -10.41
CA ALA A 45 -23.27 -28.16 -10.72
C ALA A 45 -22.39 -27.27 -9.84
N ASP A 46 -22.35 -27.53 -8.52
CA ASP A 46 -21.52 -26.77 -7.58
C ASP A 46 -20.02 -26.98 -7.83
N ALA A 47 -19.60 -28.21 -8.15
CA ALA A 47 -18.23 -28.53 -8.49
C ALA A 47 -17.76 -27.84 -9.78
N ILE A 48 -18.57 -27.87 -10.83
CA ILE A 48 -18.25 -27.21 -12.11
C ILE A 48 -18.27 -25.70 -11.98
N ALA A 49 -19.25 -25.12 -11.28
CA ALA A 49 -19.31 -23.68 -11.04
C ALA A 49 -18.07 -23.18 -10.29
N ARG A 50 -17.50 -24.01 -9.41
CA ARG A 50 -16.25 -23.70 -8.72
C ARG A 50 -15.02 -23.85 -9.63
N GLU A 51 -14.96 -24.90 -10.46
CA GLU A 51 -13.88 -25.13 -11.42
C GLU A 51 -13.78 -23.99 -12.45
N GLN A 52 -14.92 -23.52 -12.98
CA GLN A 52 -14.97 -22.47 -13.99
C GLN A 52 -14.49 -21.09 -13.49
N LYS A 53 -14.61 -20.82 -12.18
CA LYS A 53 -14.11 -19.56 -11.59
C LYS A 53 -12.59 -19.50 -11.56
N THR A 54 -11.95 -20.63 -11.25
CA THR A 54 -10.50 -20.75 -11.16
C THR A 54 -10.15 -22.22 -11.27
N ALA A 55 -9.34 -22.54 -12.29
CA ALA A 55 -8.80 -23.87 -12.53
C ALA A 55 -8.16 -24.45 -11.26
N THR A 56 -8.38 -25.74 -10.99
CA THR A 56 -7.94 -26.38 -9.73
C THR A 56 -6.71 -27.25 -9.88
N GLY A 57 -6.07 -27.23 -11.05
CA GLY A 57 -4.75 -27.82 -11.25
C GLY A 57 -3.68 -27.09 -10.42
N VAL A 58 -2.83 -27.87 -9.76
CA VAL A 58 -1.67 -27.40 -9.00
C VAL A 58 -0.40 -28.09 -9.52
N PRO A 59 0.79 -27.47 -9.34
CA PRO A 59 2.04 -28.05 -9.81
C PRO A 59 2.29 -29.47 -9.28
N GLY A 60 2.99 -30.27 -10.08
CA GLY A 60 3.36 -31.63 -9.77
C GLY A 60 2.37 -32.68 -10.29
N GLY A 61 1.60 -32.37 -11.33
CA GLY A 61 0.62 -33.32 -11.92
C GLY A 61 -0.60 -33.57 -11.05
N ILE A 62 -1.05 -32.57 -10.27
CA ILE A 62 -2.13 -32.75 -9.29
C ILE A 62 -3.29 -31.82 -9.64
N ALA A 63 -4.53 -32.26 -9.43
CA ALA A 63 -5.71 -31.41 -9.45
C ALA A 63 -6.51 -31.58 -8.16
N ILE A 64 -7.08 -30.47 -7.66
CA ILE A 64 -7.85 -30.46 -6.40
C ILE A 64 -9.21 -29.81 -6.63
N PRO A 65 -10.09 -30.39 -7.46
CA PRO A 65 -11.45 -29.91 -7.62
C PRO A 65 -12.17 -29.97 -6.27
N HIS A 66 -12.87 -28.90 -5.90
CA HIS A 66 -13.53 -28.83 -4.60
C HIS A 66 -14.80 -28.01 -4.66
N CYS A 67 -15.77 -28.31 -3.81
CA CYS A 67 -16.97 -27.49 -3.66
C CYS A 67 -17.57 -27.59 -2.26
N ARG A 68 -18.41 -26.61 -1.96
CA ARG A 68 -19.42 -26.72 -0.90
C ARG A 68 -20.76 -26.91 -1.58
N SER A 69 -21.54 -27.87 -1.11
CA SER A 69 -22.84 -28.17 -1.71
C SER A 69 -23.82 -28.61 -0.63
N GLU A 70 -25.08 -28.22 -0.79
CA GLU A 70 -26.20 -28.74 0.00
C GLU A 70 -26.47 -30.22 -0.28
N ALA A 71 -26.01 -30.71 -1.44
CA ALA A 71 -26.12 -32.11 -1.80
C ALA A 71 -25.16 -33.01 -1.02
N VAL A 72 -24.16 -32.47 -0.32
CA VAL A 72 -23.17 -33.28 0.43
C VAL A 72 -23.69 -33.56 1.83
N LEU A 73 -23.83 -34.85 2.15
CA LEU A 73 -24.31 -35.33 3.45
C LEU A 73 -23.17 -35.43 4.47
N GLU A 74 -21.99 -35.86 4.00
CA GLU A 74 -20.80 -36.00 4.83
C GLU A 74 -19.55 -35.45 4.12
N PRO A 75 -18.63 -34.78 4.85
CA PRO A 75 -17.35 -34.34 4.30
C PRO A 75 -16.58 -35.50 3.66
N THR A 76 -16.21 -35.32 2.39
CA THR A 76 -15.73 -36.40 1.55
C THR A 76 -14.49 -35.98 0.76
N LEU A 77 -13.52 -36.88 0.72
CA LEU A 77 -12.38 -36.84 -0.16
C LEU A 77 -12.41 -38.07 -1.08
N ALA A 78 -12.51 -37.86 -2.38
CA ALA A 78 -12.26 -38.88 -3.39
C ALA A 78 -10.92 -38.63 -4.08
N MET A 79 -10.20 -39.70 -4.41
CA MET A 79 -8.91 -39.61 -5.09
C MET A 79 -8.91 -40.50 -6.31
N VAL A 80 -8.44 -39.99 -7.44
CA VAL A 80 -8.22 -40.82 -8.63
C VAL A 80 -6.81 -40.65 -9.19
N ARG A 81 -6.21 -41.76 -9.61
CA ARG A 81 -5.01 -41.78 -10.45
C ARG A 81 -5.46 -42.01 -11.91
N LEU A 82 -5.26 -41.01 -12.75
CA LEU A 82 -5.72 -40.98 -14.13
C LEU A 82 -4.68 -41.58 -15.07
N ASP A 83 -5.16 -42.43 -15.99
CA ASP A 83 -4.38 -42.88 -17.15
C ASP A 83 -5.31 -42.91 -18.39
N PRO A 84 -5.16 -41.97 -19.35
CA PRO A 84 -4.16 -40.90 -19.42
C PRO A 84 -4.45 -39.72 -18.47
N ALA A 85 -3.43 -38.91 -18.17
CA ALA A 85 -3.55 -37.66 -17.40
C ALA A 85 -4.42 -36.61 -18.12
N VAL A 86 -5.17 -35.80 -17.35
CA VAL A 86 -6.15 -34.83 -17.88
C VAL A 86 -5.83 -33.39 -17.49
N GLY A 87 -6.09 -32.44 -18.38
CA GLY A 87 -5.84 -31.02 -18.15
C GLY A 87 -6.82 -30.39 -17.14
N PHE A 88 -6.28 -29.85 -16.05
CA PHE A 88 -7.00 -29.05 -15.04
C PHE A 88 -6.47 -27.61 -14.94
N GLY A 89 -5.87 -27.09 -16.01
CA GLY A 89 -5.40 -25.71 -16.10
C GLY A 89 -4.12 -25.37 -15.33
N ALA A 90 -3.39 -26.37 -14.82
CA ALA A 90 -2.04 -26.18 -14.27
C ALA A 90 -1.05 -25.79 -15.38
N LYS A 91 -0.03 -24.99 -15.05
CA LYS A 91 0.97 -24.49 -16.02
C LYS A 91 1.99 -25.54 -16.45
N ASP A 92 2.21 -26.55 -15.62
CA ASP A 92 3.21 -27.59 -15.79
C ASP A 92 2.68 -28.86 -16.49
N GLY A 93 1.39 -28.89 -16.84
CA GLY A 93 0.81 -29.95 -17.66
C GLY A 93 -0.47 -30.56 -17.09
N PRO A 94 -0.94 -31.68 -17.67
CA PRO A 94 -2.10 -32.41 -17.17
C PRO A 94 -1.83 -33.08 -15.82
N ALA A 95 -2.89 -33.30 -15.05
CA ALA A 95 -2.84 -33.97 -13.75
C ALA A 95 -3.10 -35.47 -13.89
N ASP A 96 -2.25 -36.27 -13.26
CA ASP A 96 -2.42 -37.72 -13.08
C ASP A 96 -3.04 -38.03 -11.71
N LEU A 97 -2.90 -37.16 -10.71
CA LEU A 97 -3.54 -37.33 -9.39
C LEU A 97 -4.65 -36.29 -9.20
N VAL A 98 -5.88 -36.71 -8.99
CA VAL A 98 -7.01 -35.80 -8.76
C VAL A 98 -7.65 -36.06 -7.41
N PHE A 99 -7.74 -35.03 -6.57
CA PHE A 99 -8.32 -35.06 -5.23
C PHE A 99 -9.61 -34.24 -5.20
N PHE A 100 -10.76 -34.91 -5.27
CA PHE A 100 -12.05 -34.25 -5.18
C PHE A 100 -12.49 -34.07 -3.74
N ILE A 101 -12.68 -32.82 -3.33
CA ILE A 101 -13.12 -32.48 -1.97
C ILE A 101 -14.55 -31.93 -2.00
N ALA A 102 -15.47 -32.64 -1.36
CA ALA A 102 -16.86 -32.23 -1.25
C ALA A 102 -17.23 -32.00 0.23
N ALA A 103 -17.75 -30.81 0.55
CA ALA A 103 -18.15 -30.46 1.91
C ALA A 103 -19.60 -29.97 1.98
N PRO A 104 -20.35 -30.27 3.06
CA PRO A 104 -21.67 -29.67 3.31
C PRO A 104 -21.60 -28.14 3.38
N ALA A 105 -22.66 -27.45 2.95
CA ALA A 105 -22.72 -25.98 2.91
C ALA A 105 -22.42 -25.29 4.26
N GLY A 106 -22.73 -25.96 5.39
CA GLY A 106 -22.52 -25.48 6.76
C GLY A 106 -21.32 -26.08 7.51
N ALA A 107 -20.37 -26.74 6.84
CA ALA A 107 -19.30 -27.49 7.52
C ALA A 107 -18.32 -26.60 8.34
N ASP A 108 -18.02 -27.04 9.57
CA ASP A 108 -17.22 -26.35 10.59
C ASP A 108 -15.72 -26.20 10.24
N GLN A 109 -15.03 -25.28 10.95
CA GLN A 109 -13.59 -24.99 10.80
C GLN A 109 -12.66 -26.19 10.97
N GLU A 110 -13.10 -27.25 11.66
CA GLU A 110 -12.31 -28.46 11.89
C GLU A 110 -12.03 -29.23 10.59
N HIS A 111 -12.99 -29.23 9.66
CA HIS A 111 -12.83 -29.85 8.35
C HIS A 111 -11.86 -29.07 7.47
N LEU A 112 -11.89 -27.73 7.53
CA LEU A 112 -10.93 -26.88 6.84
C LEU A 112 -9.49 -27.09 7.34
N LYS A 113 -9.28 -27.43 8.62
CA LYS A 113 -7.96 -27.80 9.16
C LYS A 113 -7.44 -29.12 8.59
N LEU A 114 -8.30 -30.12 8.41
CA LEU A 114 -7.93 -31.42 7.82
C LEU A 114 -7.57 -31.26 6.33
N LEU A 115 -8.33 -30.43 5.61
CA LEU A 115 -8.01 -30.06 4.22
C LEU A 115 -6.68 -29.29 4.12
N SER A 116 -6.38 -28.41 5.08
CA SER A 116 -5.09 -27.71 5.16
C SER A 116 -3.92 -28.66 5.52
N LYS A 117 -4.16 -29.73 6.29
CA LYS A 117 -3.17 -30.80 6.53
C LYS A 117 -2.92 -31.61 5.24
N LEU A 118 -3.98 -32.03 4.55
CA LEU A 118 -3.87 -32.79 3.31
C LEU A 118 -3.16 -31.99 2.20
N ALA A 119 -3.53 -30.73 1.99
CA ALA A 119 -2.89 -29.87 1.00
C ALA A 119 -1.37 -29.69 1.27
N ARG A 120 -0.96 -29.55 2.54
CA ARG A 120 0.47 -29.53 2.93
C ARG A 120 1.17 -30.85 2.65
N SER A 121 0.49 -31.97 2.85
CA SER A 121 1.06 -33.30 2.54
C SER A 121 1.18 -33.54 1.05
N LEU A 122 0.24 -33.05 0.22
CA LEU A 122 0.32 -33.11 -1.24
C LEU A 122 1.46 -32.26 -1.84
N MET A 123 2.03 -31.32 -1.10
CA MET A 123 3.24 -30.59 -1.50
C MET A 123 4.54 -31.37 -1.26
N LYS A 124 4.49 -32.51 -0.57
CA LYS A 124 5.66 -33.34 -0.32
C LYS A 124 5.88 -34.32 -1.47
N LYS A 125 7.04 -34.24 -2.12
CA LYS A 125 7.44 -35.14 -3.22
C LYS A 125 7.37 -36.61 -2.80
N ASP A 126 7.83 -36.95 -1.60
CA ASP A 126 7.78 -38.33 -1.09
C ASP A 126 6.35 -38.86 -0.93
N PHE A 127 5.41 -37.99 -0.50
CA PHE A 127 4.01 -38.37 -0.32
C PHE A 127 3.32 -38.59 -1.67
N THR A 128 3.54 -37.71 -2.63
CA THR A 128 2.96 -37.84 -3.98
C THR A 128 3.60 -38.99 -4.76
N ALA A 129 4.89 -39.26 -4.56
CA ALA A 129 5.55 -40.46 -5.08
C ALA A 129 4.97 -41.74 -4.48
N ALA A 130 4.71 -41.77 -3.17
CA ALA A 130 4.04 -42.90 -2.51
C ALA A 130 2.63 -43.13 -3.06
N LEU A 131 1.84 -42.07 -3.31
CA LEU A 131 0.52 -42.16 -3.93
C LEU A 131 0.57 -42.67 -5.38
N ARG A 132 1.60 -42.31 -6.16
CA ARG A 132 1.82 -42.85 -7.51
C ARG A 132 2.29 -44.31 -7.50
N ALA A 133 3.00 -44.72 -6.47
CA ALA A 133 3.46 -46.09 -6.29
C ALA A 133 2.43 -47.01 -5.63
N ALA A 134 1.36 -46.45 -5.04
CA ALA A 134 0.32 -47.21 -4.35
C ALA A 134 -0.30 -48.27 -5.27
N GLY A 135 -0.32 -49.52 -4.80
CA GLY A 135 -0.80 -50.67 -5.58
C GLY A 135 -2.30 -50.95 -5.40
N SER A 136 -2.92 -50.40 -4.35
CA SER A 136 -4.33 -50.61 -4.04
C SER A 136 -5.02 -49.35 -3.51
N ALA A 137 -6.35 -49.34 -3.59
CA ALA A 137 -7.20 -48.30 -3.00
C ALA A 137 -6.99 -48.18 -1.47
N GLN A 138 -6.69 -49.29 -0.79
CA GLN A 138 -6.44 -49.31 0.65
C GLN A 138 -5.10 -48.63 0.99
N ASP A 139 -4.05 -48.86 0.19
CA ASP A 139 -2.74 -48.20 0.41
C ASP A 139 -2.88 -46.66 0.34
N VAL A 140 -3.72 -46.15 -0.57
CA VAL A 140 -4.00 -44.71 -0.68
C VAL A 140 -4.76 -44.21 0.55
N VAL A 141 -5.75 -44.95 1.03
CA VAL A 141 -6.49 -44.60 2.26
C VAL A 141 -5.53 -44.51 3.44
N ASP A 142 -4.65 -45.50 3.61
CA ASP A 142 -3.69 -45.54 4.73
C ASP A 142 -2.67 -44.38 4.64
N LEU A 143 -2.17 -44.08 3.44
CA LEU A 143 -1.30 -42.92 3.21
C LEU A 143 -1.99 -41.60 3.56
N VAL A 144 -3.24 -41.41 3.11
CA VAL A 144 -4.01 -40.19 3.35
C VAL A 144 -4.39 -40.05 4.82
N GLU A 145 -4.83 -41.12 5.47
CA GLU A 145 -5.14 -41.12 6.91
C GLU A 145 -3.89 -40.87 7.75
N GLY A 146 -2.74 -41.45 7.40
CA GLY A 146 -1.46 -41.17 8.05
C GLY A 146 -0.97 -39.72 7.88
N ALA A 147 -1.33 -39.08 6.76
CA ALA A 147 -0.99 -37.69 6.48
C ALA A 147 -1.93 -36.66 7.15
N VAL A 148 -3.14 -37.09 7.53
CA VAL A 148 -4.21 -36.23 8.05
C VAL A 148 -4.48 -36.47 9.54
N GLY A 149 -4.20 -37.67 10.06
CA GLY A 149 -4.32 -38.06 11.47
C GLY A 149 -3.13 -37.65 12.34
N ASP A 150 -3.36 -37.54 13.66
CA ASP A 150 -2.31 -37.31 14.66
C ASP A 150 -1.79 -38.64 15.21
N GLN A 151 -1.23 -39.52 14.35
CA GLN A 151 -0.47 -40.67 14.84
C GLN A 151 1.02 -40.36 14.87
N PRO A 152 1.70 -40.54 16.03
CA PRO A 152 3.14 -40.39 16.09
C PRO A 152 3.78 -41.50 15.25
N ALA A 153 4.62 -41.10 14.30
CA ALA A 153 5.45 -42.03 13.54
C ALA A 153 6.22 -42.92 14.53
N ALA A 154 5.95 -44.22 14.48
CA ALA A 154 6.67 -45.22 15.24
C ALA A 154 8.16 -45.13 14.89
N ALA A 155 8.98 -44.98 15.92
CA ALA A 155 10.43 -44.87 15.82
C ALA A 155 11.02 -46.14 15.18
N ALA A 156 11.50 -46.02 13.95
CA ALA A 156 12.50 -46.93 13.41
C ALA A 156 13.87 -46.50 13.98
N ALA A 157 14.49 -47.41 14.73
CA ALA A 157 15.71 -47.19 15.50
C ALA A 157 16.89 -46.74 14.64
N ALA A 158 17.59 -45.69 15.10
CA ALA A 158 18.89 -45.30 14.59
C ALA A 158 19.99 -46.22 15.14
N PRO A 159 20.99 -46.65 14.34
CA PRO A 159 22.22 -47.21 14.87
C PRO A 159 23.10 -46.11 15.47
N ALA A 160 23.78 -46.46 16.55
CA ALA A 160 24.60 -45.59 17.37
C ALA A 160 25.75 -44.92 16.61
N ALA A 161 26.07 -43.71 17.06
CA ALA A 161 27.14 -42.85 16.58
C ALA A 161 28.51 -43.53 16.63
N ALA A 162 29.18 -43.59 15.48
CA ALA A 162 30.63 -43.69 15.38
C ALA A 162 31.18 -42.34 14.90
N ALA A 163 32.12 -41.80 15.66
CA ALA A 163 32.82 -40.55 15.36
C ALA A 163 33.66 -40.68 14.10
N ALA A 164 33.61 -39.65 13.24
CA ALA A 164 34.50 -39.45 12.10
C ALA A 164 34.88 -37.95 11.99
N PRO A 165 36.02 -37.63 11.37
CA PRO A 165 36.97 -36.63 11.86
C PRO A 165 36.73 -35.21 11.33
N ALA A 166 37.41 -34.26 11.98
CA ALA A 166 37.44 -32.84 11.63
C ALA A 166 37.75 -32.60 10.14
N ALA A 167 36.85 -31.89 9.46
CA ALA A 167 36.99 -31.48 8.07
C ALA A 167 36.90 -29.96 7.96
N GLY A 168 37.97 -29.36 7.39
CA GLY A 168 38.00 -28.17 6.52
C GLY A 168 37.38 -26.84 6.98
N PRO A 169 37.81 -25.69 6.43
CA PRO A 169 37.12 -24.43 6.66
C PRO A 169 35.71 -24.53 6.04
N ALA A 170 34.69 -24.50 6.88
CA ALA A 170 33.29 -24.56 6.48
C ALA A 170 32.96 -23.45 5.48
N GLU A 171 32.44 -23.80 4.30
CA GLU A 171 31.64 -22.89 3.51
C GLU A 171 30.48 -22.42 4.38
N ARG A 172 30.44 -21.12 4.71
CA ARG A 172 29.33 -20.54 5.48
C ARG A 172 28.04 -20.77 4.70
N GLN A 173 27.18 -21.64 5.23
CA GLN A 173 25.84 -21.91 4.71
C GLN A 173 25.12 -20.56 4.54
N ARG A 174 24.75 -20.22 3.31
CA ARG A 174 24.09 -18.93 3.01
C ARG A 174 22.75 -18.89 3.74
N SER A 175 22.44 -17.77 4.39
CA SER A 175 21.18 -17.56 5.09
C SER A 175 20.35 -16.46 4.44
N LEU A 176 19.04 -16.62 4.46
CA LEU A 176 18.04 -15.67 3.99
C LEU A 176 17.04 -15.40 5.11
N VAL A 177 16.31 -14.29 5.01
CA VAL A 177 15.14 -14.04 5.85
C VAL A 177 13.95 -13.68 4.97
N ALA A 178 12.72 -13.95 5.44
CA ALA A 178 11.51 -13.52 4.74
C ALA A 178 10.49 -12.89 5.69
N VAL A 179 9.63 -12.03 5.13
CA VAL A 179 8.41 -11.54 5.78
C VAL A 179 7.22 -11.87 4.91
N THR A 180 6.17 -12.42 5.51
CA THR A 180 4.90 -12.69 4.83
C THR A 180 3.74 -11.95 5.50
N ALA A 181 2.86 -11.34 4.71
CA ALA A 181 1.75 -10.55 5.23
C ALA A 181 0.60 -10.40 4.21
N CYS A 182 -0.61 -10.84 4.56
CA CYS A 182 -1.82 -10.58 3.76
C CYS A 182 -2.87 -9.79 4.57
N PRO A 183 -3.78 -9.02 3.93
CA PRO A 183 -4.72 -8.12 4.62
C PRO A 183 -5.55 -8.80 5.72
N THR A 184 -5.95 -10.04 5.49
CA THR A 184 -6.72 -10.83 6.45
C THR A 184 -5.81 -11.54 7.47
N GLY A 185 -4.54 -11.77 7.13
CA GLY A 185 -3.54 -12.37 7.99
C GLY A 185 -3.81 -13.83 8.38
N ILE A 186 -4.67 -14.57 7.64
CA ILE A 186 -5.14 -15.91 8.04
C ILE A 186 -4.49 -17.04 7.24
N ALA A 187 -4.70 -17.13 5.92
CA ALA A 187 -4.26 -18.29 5.14
C ALA A 187 -2.99 -18.00 4.34
N HIS A 188 -3.07 -17.04 3.41
CA HIS A 188 -1.96 -16.76 2.49
C HIS A 188 -0.67 -16.36 3.19
N THR A 189 -0.74 -15.65 4.34
CA THR A 189 0.44 -15.28 5.14
C THR A 189 1.27 -16.51 5.54
N TYR A 190 0.61 -17.55 6.07
CA TYR A 190 1.31 -18.75 6.53
C TYR A 190 1.66 -19.68 5.37
N MET A 191 0.79 -19.77 4.34
CA MET A 191 1.09 -20.56 3.14
C MET A 191 2.35 -20.05 2.42
N ALA A 192 2.49 -18.74 2.25
CA ALA A 192 3.71 -18.17 1.67
C ALA A 192 4.96 -18.44 2.52
N ALA A 193 4.82 -18.44 3.85
CA ALA A 193 5.93 -18.73 4.74
C ALA A 193 6.39 -20.18 4.60
N ASP A 194 5.45 -21.12 4.65
CA ASP A 194 5.73 -22.55 4.50
C ASP A 194 6.33 -22.86 3.12
N SER A 195 5.78 -22.27 2.04
CA SER A 195 6.29 -22.43 0.68
C SER A 195 7.74 -21.94 0.53
N LEU A 196 8.07 -20.77 1.11
CA LEU A 196 9.43 -20.24 1.07
C LEU A 196 10.41 -21.09 1.90
N VAL A 197 10.00 -21.58 3.08
CA VAL A 197 10.82 -22.47 3.92
C VAL A 197 11.11 -23.78 3.20
N ALA A 198 10.12 -24.37 2.53
CA ALA A 198 10.30 -25.58 1.75
C ALA A 198 11.30 -25.37 0.60
N ALA A 199 11.13 -24.31 -0.19
CA ALA A 199 12.01 -23.97 -1.30
C ALA A 199 13.45 -23.66 -0.86
N ALA A 200 13.63 -22.94 0.24
CA ALA A 200 14.96 -22.65 0.79
C ALA A 200 15.68 -23.92 1.26
N LYS A 201 14.95 -24.84 1.90
CA LYS A 201 15.48 -26.14 2.30
C LYS A 201 15.93 -26.97 1.09
N GLU A 202 15.16 -26.99 0.01
CA GLU A 202 15.57 -27.67 -1.24
C GLU A 202 16.79 -27.02 -1.89
N ALA A 203 16.93 -25.69 -1.77
CA ALA A 203 18.10 -24.95 -2.25
C ALA A 203 19.34 -25.06 -1.33
N GLY A 204 19.24 -25.76 -0.19
CA GLY A 204 20.34 -25.88 0.78
C GLY A 204 20.64 -24.60 1.57
N VAL A 205 19.67 -23.68 1.65
CA VAL A 205 19.80 -22.33 2.24
C VAL A 205 19.01 -22.26 3.54
N ASP A 206 19.60 -21.68 4.58
CA ASP A 206 18.88 -21.42 5.83
C ASP A 206 17.91 -20.24 5.63
N LEU A 207 16.62 -20.43 5.92
CA LEU A 207 15.61 -19.37 5.81
C LEU A 207 14.77 -19.28 7.07
N GLN A 208 14.74 -18.09 7.67
CA GLN A 208 13.81 -17.76 8.76
C GLN A 208 12.73 -16.80 8.28
N VAL A 209 11.48 -17.07 8.66
CA VAL A 209 10.33 -16.31 8.18
C VAL A 209 9.57 -15.65 9.32
N GLU A 210 9.34 -14.35 9.18
CA GLU A 210 8.43 -13.56 10.02
C GLU A 210 7.03 -13.55 9.40
N THR A 211 6.05 -14.13 10.09
CA THR A 211 4.64 -14.02 9.68
C THR A 211 4.00 -12.82 10.36
N GLN A 212 3.40 -11.90 9.58
CA GLN A 212 2.68 -10.74 10.09
C GLN A 212 1.17 -10.90 9.87
N GLY A 213 0.60 -11.92 10.52
CA GLY A 213 -0.80 -12.32 10.37
C GLY A 213 -1.73 -11.81 11.48
N SER A 214 -2.98 -12.28 11.45
CA SER A 214 -4.02 -11.95 12.44
C SER A 214 -3.75 -12.57 13.82
N ALA A 215 -2.92 -13.61 13.90
CA ALA A 215 -2.44 -14.18 15.15
C ALA A 215 -1.31 -13.37 15.82
N GLY A 216 -0.95 -12.22 15.26
CA GLY A 216 0.18 -11.40 15.68
C GLY A 216 1.46 -11.77 14.92
N ALA A 217 2.48 -10.92 15.05
CA ALA A 217 3.81 -11.16 14.51
C ALA A 217 4.77 -11.57 15.63
N LYS A 218 5.65 -12.53 15.36
CA LYS A 218 6.84 -12.77 16.20
C LYS A 218 8.05 -12.25 15.42
N PRO A 219 8.56 -11.05 15.76
CA PRO A 219 9.68 -10.45 15.04
C PRO A 219 10.90 -11.36 15.00
N LEU A 220 11.58 -11.41 13.85
CA LEU A 220 12.88 -12.07 13.73
C LEU A 220 13.93 -11.36 14.58
N ASP A 221 14.86 -12.16 15.13
CA ASP A 221 15.98 -11.64 15.91
C ASP A 221 16.87 -10.72 15.05
N PRO A 222 17.23 -9.52 15.52
CA PRO A 222 18.12 -8.61 14.79
C PRO A 222 19.42 -9.26 14.33
N ALA A 223 20.00 -10.18 15.11
CA ALA A 223 21.22 -10.89 14.73
C ALA A 223 21.01 -11.80 13.51
N VAL A 224 19.83 -12.43 13.41
CA VAL A 224 19.46 -13.26 12.25
C VAL A 224 19.30 -12.40 11.00
N ILE A 225 18.63 -11.25 11.13
CA ILE A 225 18.46 -10.30 10.01
C ILE A 225 19.84 -9.78 9.55
N GLN A 226 20.73 -9.44 10.49
CA GLN A 226 22.08 -8.96 10.17
C GLN A 226 22.94 -10.04 9.49
N ALA A 227 22.80 -11.30 9.87
CA ALA A 227 23.54 -12.42 9.27
C ALA A 227 23.04 -12.79 7.86
N ALA A 228 21.78 -12.49 7.53
CA ALA A 228 21.17 -12.90 6.27
C ALA A 228 21.77 -12.20 5.04
N SER A 229 21.93 -12.93 3.95
CA SER A 229 22.50 -12.44 2.69
C SER A 229 21.51 -11.58 1.88
N ALA A 230 20.21 -11.86 1.97
CA ALA A 230 19.13 -11.10 1.35
C ALA A 230 17.80 -11.34 2.09
N VAL A 231 16.78 -10.54 1.76
CA VAL A 231 15.43 -10.64 2.33
C VAL A 231 14.35 -10.79 1.26
N ILE A 232 13.36 -11.64 1.56
CA ILE A 232 12.16 -11.82 0.73
C ILE A 232 10.96 -11.16 1.42
N PHE A 233 10.31 -10.20 0.75
CA PHE A 233 9.04 -9.64 1.18
C PHE A 233 7.91 -10.18 0.32
N ALA A 234 7.21 -11.20 0.82
CA ALA A 234 6.04 -11.78 0.19
C ALA A 234 4.78 -11.23 0.83
N VAL A 235 4.35 -10.04 0.40
CA VAL A 235 3.34 -9.25 1.11
C VAL A 235 2.32 -8.59 0.17
N ASP A 236 1.07 -8.56 0.63
CA ASP A 236 -0.08 -7.89 -0.02
C ASP A 236 -0.51 -6.63 0.79
N VAL A 237 0.15 -6.40 1.93
CA VAL A 237 0.09 -5.20 2.78
C VAL A 237 1.52 -4.82 3.15
N ASP A 238 1.79 -3.57 3.54
CA ASP A 238 3.15 -3.17 3.89
C ASP A 238 3.75 -4.01 5.04
N VAL A 239 5.07 -4.26 4.94
CA VAL A 239 5.86 -4.91 5.99
C VAL A 239 5.96 -3.97 7.18
N ARG A 240 5.47 -4.40 8.35
CA ARG A 240 5.69 -3.68 9.61
C ARG A 240 7.16 -3.75 9.98
N GLU A 241 7.70 -2.64 10.47
CA GLU A 241 9.09 -2.52 10.89
C GLU A 241 10.10 -2.93 9.80
N LYS A 242 9.77 -2.64 8.53
CA LYS A 242 10.57 -2.97 7.34
C LYS A 242 12.01 -2.48 7.43
N GLU A 243 12.22 -1.40 8.15
CA GLU A 243 13.51 -0.76 8.40
C GLU A 243 14.49 -1.62 9.21
N ARG A 244 14.03 -2.65 9.95
CA ARG A 244 14.92 -3.67 10.53
C ARG A 244 15.75 -4.41 9.48
N PHE A 245 15.28 -4.43 8.23
CA PHE A 245 15.92 -5.11 7.11
C PHE A 245 16.74 -4.16 6.20
N ALA A 246 16.93 -2.90 6.60
CA ALA A 246 17.57 -1.87 5.79
C ALA A 246 18.95 -2.30 5.24
N GLY A 247 19.21 -1.96 3.98
CA GLY A 247 20.48 -2.24 3.29
C GLY A 247 20.63 -3.68 2.77
N LYS A 248 19.75 -4.61 3.16
CA LYS A 248 19.74 -5.98 2.61
C LYS A 248 19.21 -6.00 1.18
N PRO A 249 19.80 -6.76 0.24
CA PRO A 249 19.19 -7.02 -1.06
C PRO A 249 17.79 -7.60 -0.88
N VAL A 250 16.81 -7.12 -1.66
CA VAL A 250 15.40 -7.44 -1.45
C VAL A 250 14.69 -7.89 -2.71
N ILE A 251 13.97 -9.01 -2.58
CA ILE A 251 12.96 -9.44 -3.52
C ILE A 251 11.60 -9.21 -2.88
N GLN A 252 10.78 -8.33 -3.49
CA GLN A 252 9.44 -8.03 -3.00
C GLN A 252 8.41 -8.47 -4.03
N SER A 253 7.36 -9.16 -3.59
CA SER A 253 6.26 -9.62 -4.43
C SER A 253 4.99 -9.85 -3.61
N PRO A 254 3.81 -9.94 -4.25
CA PRO A 254 2.57 -10.36 -3.59
C PRO A 254 2.73 -11.72 -2.89
N VAL A 255 1.96 -11.94 -1.82
CA VAL A 255 1.98 -13.19 -1.03
C VAL A 255 1.74 -14.40 -1.93
N LYS A 256 0.85 -14.24 -2.92
CA LYS A 256 0.53 -15.27 -3.90
C LYS A 256 1.75 -15.78 -4.67
N ARG A 257 2.71 -14.91 -5.02
CA ARG A 257 3.90 -15.33 -5.77
C ARG A 257 4.80 -16.25 -4.95
N ALA A 258 4.89 -16.02 -3.64
CA ALA A 258 5.64 -16.89 -2.75
C ALA A 258 4.98 -18.26 -2.53
N ILE A 259 3.70 -18.39 -2.88
CA ILE A 259 2.98 -19.66 -2.89
C ILE A 259 3.19 -20.37 -4.24
N ASP A 260 3.03 -19.63 -5.34
CA ASP A 260 3.04 -20.17 -6.71
C ASP A 260 4.47 -20.43 -7.25
N GLU A 261 5.46 -19.61 -6.87
CA GLU A 261 6.83 -19.64 -7.40
C GLU A 261 7.92 -19.48 -6.30
N PRO A 262 7.87 -20.21 -5.17
CA PRO A 262 8.80 -20.03 -4.05
C PRO A 262 10.28 -20.28 -4.43
N ASP A 263 10.56 -21.31 -5.24
CA ASP A 263 11.93 -21.63 -5.70
C ASP A 263 12.56 -20.51 -6.53
N ARG A 264 11.71 -19.82 -7.31
CA ARG A 264 12.16 -18.68 -8.10
C ARG A 264 12.46 -17.51 -7.19
N MET A 265 11.61 -17.22 -6.21
CA MET A 265 11.84 -16.13 -5.26
C MET A 265 13.09 -16.36 -4.39
N VAL A 266 13.34 -17.60 -3.96
CA VAL A 266 14.57 -17.98 -3.25
C VAL A 266 15.80 -17.78 -4.14
N ARG A 267 15.78 -18.26 -5.40
CA ARG A 267 16.89 -18.06 -6.34
C ARG A 267 17.12 -16.60 -6.69
N GLU A 268 16.06 -15.82 -6.89
CA GLU A 268 16.16 -14.37 -7.10
C GLU A 268 16.80 -13.67 -5.89
N ALA A 269 16.45 -14.09 -4.66
CA ALA A 269 17.05 -13.54 -3.44
C ALA A 269 18.54 -13.90 -3.31
N LEU A 270 18.93 -15.12 -3.67
CA LEU A 270 20.34 -15.53 -3.71
C LEU A 270 21.12 -14.77 -4.78
N SER A 271 20.54 -14.60 -5.97
CA SER A 271 21.14 -13.80 -7.04
C SER A 271 21.28 -12.33 -6.65
N ALA A 272 20.27 -11.77 -5.99
CA ALA A 272 20.31 -10.40 -5.47
C ALA A 272 21.35 -10.23 -4.35
N ALA A 273 21.65 -11.29 -3.59
CA ALA A 273 22.71 -11.26 -2.59
C ALA A 273 24.10 -11.06 -3.21
N ASP A 274 24.31 -11.59 -4.42
CA ASP A 274 25.60 -11.56 -5.12
C ASP A 274 25.73 -10.35 -6.08
N ASP A 275 24.64 -9.65 -6.39
CA ASP A 275 24.64 -8.49 -7.28
C ASP A 275 24.87 -7.16 -6.50
N PRO A 276 25.99 -6.44 -6.74
CA PRO A 276 26.25 -5.16 -6.08
C PRO A 276 25.24 -4.06 -6.42
N ASN A 277 24.52 -4.18 -7.54
CA ASN A 277 23.48 -3.24 -7.97
C ASN A 277 22.05 -3.71 -7.66
N ALA A 278 21.90 -4.82 -6.93
CA ALA A 278 20.58 -5.33 -6.57
C ALA A 278 19.75 -4.29 -5.81
N ARG A 279 18.43 -4.28 -6.05
CA ARG A 279 17.49 -3.48 -5.27
C ARG A 279 17.63 -3.88 -3.80
N ARG A 280 17.95 -2.92 -2.93
CA ARG A 280 18.08 -3.14 -1.47
C ARG A 280 16.86 -2.61 -0.74
N VAL A 281 16.59 -3.16 0.44
CA VAL A 281 15.60 -2.58 1.35
C VAL A 281 16.07 -1.17 1.66
N SER A 282 15.35 -0.20 1.11
CA SER A 282 15.46 1.17 1.54
C SER A 282 15.14 1.18 3.03
N GLY A 283 16.05 1.68 3.87
CA GLY A 283 15.78 1.93 5.30
C GLY A 283 14.78 3.06 5.52
N VAL A 284 13.93 3.30 4.52
CA VAL A 284 12.98 4.37 4.38
C VAL A 284 11.87 3.79 3.50
N ALA A 285 10.65 3.71 4.01
CA ALA A 285 9.48 3.61 3.15
C ALA A 285 9.47 4.85 2.24
N GLU A 286 9.65 4.67 0.93
CA GLU A 286 9.20 5.68 -0.02
C GLU A 286 7.68 5.56 -0.12
N VAL A 287 6.90 6.63 0.03
CA VAL A 287 7.13 7.92 -0.62
C VAL A 287 7.19 9.09 0.37
N GLY A 288 8.32 9.81 0.36
CA GLY A 288 8.39 11.21 0.78
C GLY A 288 8.96 11.50 2.16
N ALA A 289 10.29 11.41 2.25
CA ALA A 289 11.23 12.18 3.08
C ALA A 289 11.53 11.78 4.54
N GLN A 290 12.82 11.42 4.70
CA GLN A 290 13.71 11.65 5.86
C GLN A 290 13.13 11.32 7.25
N ALA A 291 13.56 10.19 7.82
CA ALA A 291 14.51 10.12 8.95
C ALA A 291 14.34 8.82 9.78
N GLY A 292 15.45 8.11 10.05
CA GLY A 292 15.71 7.41 11.32
C GLY A 292 15.21 5.97 11.51
N SER A 293 16.10 5.10 12.02
CA SER A 293 15.84 3.72 12.49
C SER A 293 14.95 3.68 13.76
N PRO A 294 14.19 2.59 14.06
CA PRO A 294 13.20 2.55 15.15
C PRO A 294 13.73 2.13 16.51
N ALA A 295 14.99 1.71 16.61
CA ALA A 295 15.57 1.39 17.92
C ALA A 295 15.91 2.66 18.73
N ASP A 296 16.02 3.81 18.05
CA ASP A 296 16.24 5.16 18.60
C ASP A 296 15.44 6.20 17.78
N GLU A 297 14.16 5.92 17.46
CA GLU A 297 13.33 6.94 16.81
C GLU A 297 13.07 8.06 17.84
N ASN A 298 13.82 9.15 17.72
CA ASN A 298 13.61 10.34 18.55
C ASN A 298 12.12 10.74 18.51
N PHE A 299 11.58 11.16 19.65
CA PHE A 299 10.16 11.55 19.79
C PHE A 299 9.67 12.47 18.66
N GLY A 300 10.51 13.38 18.18
CA GLY A 300 10.21 14.26 17.06
C GLY A 300 9.96 13.55 15.72
N ALA A 301 10.70 12.47 15.41
CA ALA A 301 10.49 11.67 14.20
C ALA A 301 9.17 10.88 14.28
N LYS A 302 8.88 10.27 15.42
CA LYS A 302 7.61 9.59 15.69
C LYS A 302 6.41 10.54 15.59
N LEU A 303 6.55 11.75 16.15
CA LEU A 303 5.54 12.80 16.04
C LEU A 303 5.33 13.25 14.58
N LYS A 304 6.41 13.54 13.85
CA LYS A 304 6.35 13.89 12.43
C LYS A 304 5.63 12.81 11.63
N ARG A 305 5.99 11.53 11.85
CA ARG A 305 5.35 10.39 11.19
C ARG A 305 3.84 10.37 11.48
N ALA A 306 3.45 10.49 12.75
CA ALA A 306 2.05 10.46 13.13
C ALA A 306 1.22 11.58 12.48
N LEU A 307 1.76 12.80 12.46
CA LEU A 307 1.11 13.94 11.81
C LEU A 307 0.96 13.73 10.29
N LEU A 308 2.03 13.26 9.62
CA LEU A 308 2.00 12.99 8.19
C LEU A 308 1.06 11.84 7.82
N THR A 309 0.97 10.80 8.65
CA THR A 309 -0.01 9.72 8.50
C THR A 309 -1.42 10.28 8.60
N GLY A 310 -1.72 11.06 9.64
CA GLY A 310 -3.01 11.73 9.80
C GLY A 310 -3.45 12.51 8.58
N VAL A 311 -2.57 13.39 8.10
CA VAL A 311 -2.79 14.18 6.89
C VAL A 311 -3.07 13.27 5.69
N SER A 312 -2.21 12.28 5.44
CA SER A 312 -2.28 11.47 4.22
C SER A 312 -3.59 10.69 4.11
N TYR A 313 -4.08 10.13 5.23
CA TYR A 313 -5.34 9.40 5.24
C TYR A 313 -6.59 10.31 5.28
N MET A 314 -6.43 11.60 5.60
CA MET A 314 -7.49 12.61 5.51
C MET A 314 -7.72 13.07 4.05
N ILE A 315 -6.67 13.11 3.22
CA ILE A 315 -6.72 13.62 1.83
C ILE A 315 -7.85 13.01 0.99
N PRO A 316 -8.11 11.69 0.98
CA PRO A 316 -9.18 11.12 0.16
C PRO A 316 -10.58 11.65 0.47
N PHE A 317 -10.88 11.93 1.75
CA PHE A 317 -12.16 12.52 2.17
C PHE A 317 -12.32 13.93 1.61
N VAL A 318 -11.24 14.68 1.60
CA VAL A 318 -11.20 16.05 1.09
C VAL A 318 -11.32 16.08 -0.42
N ALA A 319 -10.52 15.27 -1.12
CA ALA A 319 -10.51 15.22 -2.58
C ALA A 319 -11.89 14.82 -3.12
N GLY A 320 -12.48 13.73 -2.59
CA GLY A 320 -13.82 13.29 -2.97
C GLY A 320 -14.89 14.29 -2.53
N GLY A 321 -14.86 14.72 -1.28
CA GLY A 321 -15.88 15.61 -0.71
C GLY A 321 -15.99 16.95 -1.40
N GLY A 322 -14.85 17.60 -1.67
CA GLY A 322 -14.82 18.93 -2.28
C GLY A 322 -15.23 18.91 -3.75
N LEU A 323 -14.84 17.85 -4.49
CA LEU A 323 -15.31 17.66 -5.86
C LEU A 323 -16.81 17.42 -5.92
N LEU A 324 -17.36 16.63 -5.00
CA LEU A 324 -18.81 16.39 -4.92
C LEU A 324 -19.59 17.64 -4.54
N ILE A 325 -19.09 18.47 -3.62
CA ILE A 325 -19.65 19.80 -3.32
C ILE A 325 -19.68 20.66 -4.58
N ALA A 326 -18.56 20.70 -5.31
CA ALA A 326 -18.45 21.51 -6.52
C ALA A 326 -19.40 21.02 -7.63
N LEU A 327 -19.54 19.70 -7.82
CA LEU A 327 -20.54 19.14 -8.74
C LEU A 327 -21.97 19.43 -8.26
N GLY A 328 -22.20 19.44 -6.94
CA GLY A 328 -23.44 19.91 -6.34
C GLY A 328 -23.79 21.33 -6.77
N PHE A 329 -22.83 22.26 -6.71
CA PHE A 329 -23.02 23.64 -7.21
C PHE A 329 -23.21 23.71 -8.71
N LEU A 330 -22.54 22.87 -9.49
CA LEU A 330 -22.69 22.82 -10.94
C LEU A 330 -24.12 22.42 -11.35
N LEU A 331 -24.74 21.47 -10.63
CA LEU A 331 -26.08 20.97 -10.96
C LEU A 331 -27.22 21.74 -10.27
N GLY A 332 -27.04 22.11 -9.00
CA GLY A 332 -28.08 22.73 -8.16
C GLY A 332 -27.89 24.22 -7.88
N GLY A 333 -26.81 24.83 -8.36
CA GLY A 333 -26.45 26.21 -8.04
C GLY A 333 -25.91 26.39 -6.62
N TYR A 334 -25.41 27.59 -6.30
CA TYR A 334 -24.84 27.89 -4.97
C TYR A 334 -25.87 27.88 -3.83
N ALA A 335 -27.12 28.24 -4.13
CA ALA A 335 -28.22 28.23 -3.16
C ALA A 335 -28.58 26.82 -2.68
N ILE A 336 -28.04 25.76 -3.32
CA ILE A 336 -28.24 24.38 -2.86
C ILE A 336 -27.74 24.16 -1.43
N THR A 337 -26.77 24.97 -0.99
CA THR A 337 -26.25 24.95 0.39
C THR A 337 -27.34 25.17 1.44
N ASP A 338 -28.34 26.01 1.14
CA ASP A 338 -29.38 26.41 2.07
C ASP A 338 -30.56 25.41 2.10
N VAL A 339 -30.79 24.70 1.00
CA VAL A 339 -31.99 23.86 0.81
C VAL A 339 -31.70 22.35 0.72
N ALA A 340 -30.44 21.94 0.58
CA ALA A 340 -30.09 20.53 0.33
C ALA A 340 -30.66 19.57 1.39
N ASP A 341 -30.65 19.96 2.67
CA ASP A 341 -31.15 19.11 3.75
C ASP A 341 -32.66 18.91 3.65
N GLN A 342 -33.40 19.99 3.40
CA GLN A 342 -34.84 19.93 3.19
C GLN A 342 -35.18 19.09 1.95
N VAL A 343 -34.53 19.38 0.81
CA VAL A 343 -34.72 18.65 -0.44
C VAL A 343 -34.48 17.15 -0.26
N LEU A 344 -33.44 16.74 0.47
CA LEU A 344 -33.14 15.31 0.67
C LEU A 344 -34.07 14.61 1.67
N LEU A 345 -34.68 15.36 2.59
CA LEU A 345 -35.63 14.81 3.56
C LEU A 345 -37.06 14.75 3.01
N GLU A 346 -37.44 15.67 2.12
CA GLU A 346 -38.81 15.81 1.61
C GLU A 346 -39.01 15.29 0.17
N ASN A 347 -37.93 15.15 -0.60
CA ASN A 347 -37.98 14.74 -2.00
C ASN A 347 -37.22 13.43 -2.27
N SER A 348 -37.53 12.82 -3.42
CA SER A 348 -36.86 11.63 -3.94
C SER A 348 -36.87 11.64 -5.46
N LEU A 349 -36.24 10.64 -6.10
CA LEU A 349 -36.33 10.47 -7.55
C LEU A 349 -37.77 10.29 -8.08
N ALA A 350 -38.70 9.84 -7.22
CA ALA A 350 -40.11 9.71 -7.55
C ALA A 350 -40.95 10.94 -7.19
N ASN A 351 -40.41 11.88 -6.41
CA ASN A 351 -41.08 13.11 -5.98
C ASN A 351 -40.05 14.25 -5.98
N LEU A 352 -39.81 14.83 -7.15
CA LEU A 352 -38.74 15.82 -7.34
C LEU A 352 -39.06 17.17 -6.66
N PRO A 353 -38.03 17.88 -6.17
CA PRO A 353 -38.19 19.22 -5.60
C PRO A 353 -38.57 20.25 -6.67
N GLU A 354 -38.96 21.43 -6.22
CA GLU A 354 -38.99 22.62 -7.08
C GLU A 354 -37.58 22.83 -7.69
N GLY A 355 -37.51 23.00 -9.01
CA GLY A 355 -36.24 22.96 -9.76
C GLY A 355 -35.84 21.58 -10.30
N GLY A 356 -36.63 20.53 -10.06
CA GLY A 356 -36.57 19.25 -10.77
C GLY A 356 -35.35 18.38 -10.46
N LEU A 357 -35.01 17.49 -11.39
CA LEU A 357 -34.00 16.45 -11.21
C LEU A 357 -32.60 17.01 -10.94
N LEU A 358 -32.20 18.09 -11.62
CA LEU A 358 -30.87 18.67 -11.45
C LEU A 358 -30.68 19.26 -10.05
N THR A 359 -31.72 19.90 -9.50
CA THR A 359 -31.71 20.41 -8.13
C THR A 359 -31.60 19.27 -7.12
N TYR A 360 -32.36 18.18 -7.33
CA TYR A 360 -32.26 17.00 -6.47
C TYR A 360 -30.86 16.35 -6.53
N LEU A 361 -30.32 16.11 -7.73
CA LEU A 361 -28.98 15.55 -7.89
C LEU A 361 -27.91 16.49 -7.33
N GLY A 362 -28.08 17.80 -7.50
CA GLY A 362 -27.23 18.83 -6.90
C GLY A 362 -27.22 18.73 -5.38
N ALA A 363 -28.39 18.61 -4.74
CA ALA A 363 -28.53 18.42 -3.29
C ALA A 363 -27.86 17.12 -2.82
N VAL A 364 -28.06 16.01 -3.54
CA VAL A 364 -27.43 14.72 -3.24
C VAL A 364 -25.91 14.84 -3.26
N LEU A 365 -25.34 15.35 -4.36
CA LEU A 365 -23.89 15.49 -4.52
C LEU A 365 -23.31 16.45 -3.48
N PHE A 366 -23.97 17.59 -3.26
CA PHE A 366 -23.57 18.55 -2.25
C PHE A 366 -23.55 17.93 -0.86
N LYS A 367 -24.62 17.23 -0.44
CA LYS A 367 -24.70 16.67 0.91
C LYS A 367 -23.72 15.51 1.13
N ILE A 368 -23.54 14.62 0.15
CA ILE A 368 -22.50 13.59 0.23
C ILE A 368 -21.12 14.24 0.39
N GLY A 369 -20.85 15.28 -0.40
CA GLY A 369 -19.60 16.02 -0.33
C GLY A 369 -19.39 16.73 1.01
N ALA A 370 -20.43 17.39 1.53
CA ALA A 370 -20.41 18.08 2.83
C ALA A 370 -20.22 17.11 4.00
N LEU A 371 -20.89 15.95 3.98
CA LEU A 371 -20.69 14.90 4.98
C LEU A 371 -19.26 14.32 4.91
N SER A 372 -18.73 14.13 3.70
CA SER A 372 -17.34 13.68 3.51
C SER A 372 -16.33 14.70 4.05
N MET A 373 -16.56 16.00 3.81
CA MET A 373 -15.77 17.08 4.41
C MET A 373 -15.89 17.13 5.94
N GLY A 374 -17.05 16.76 6.50
CA GLY A 374 -17.24 16.61 7.95
C GLY A 374 -16.30 15.58 8.58
N PHE A 375 -15.85 14.58 7.83
CA PHE A 375 -14.86 13.60 8.29
C PHE A 375 -13.41 14.09 8.23
N LEU A 376 -13.13 15.29 7.73
CA LEU A 376 -11.78 15.86 7.69
C LEU A 376 -11.06 15.78 9.05
N VAL A 377 -11.62 16.46 10.06
CA VAL A 377 -11.01 16.56 11.40
C VAL A 377 -11.03 15.19 12.13
N PRO A 378 -12.14 14.41 12.11
CA PRO A 378 -12.14 13.05 12.63
C PRO A 378 -11.12 12.11 12.00
N ALA A 379 -10.98 12.10 10.67
CA ALA A 379 -10.04 11.25 9.98
C ALA A 379 -8.60 11.63 10.32
N LEU A 380 -8.27 12.92 10.28
CA LEU A 380 -6.96 13.43 10.71
C LEU A 380 -6.61 12.93 12.12
N ALA A 381 -7.48 13.16 13.09
CA ALA A 381 -7.25 12.80 14.48
C ALA A 381 -7.16 11.28 14.67
N GLY A 382 -8.06 10.53 14.02
CA GLY A 382 -8.09 9.07 14.02
C GLY A 382 -6.81 8.44 13.49
N TYR A 383 -6.29 8.94 12.37
CA TYR A 383 -5.09 8.40 11.75
C TYR A 383 -3.79 8.89 12.41
N ILE A 384 -3.79 10.05 13.08
CA ILE A 384 -2.72 10.43 14.03
C ILE A 384 -2.68 9.43 15.19
N ALA A 385 -3.84 9.15 15.79
CA ALA A 385 -3.94 8.23 16.92
C ALA A 385 -3.53 6.79 16.52
N TYR A 386 -3.96 6.36 15.34
CA TYR A 386 -3.53 5.10 14.72
C TYR A 386 -2.01 5.01 14.54
N ALA A 387 -1.36 6.07 14.06
CA ALA A 387 0.08 6.05 13.84
C ALA A 387 0.90 5.94 15.14
N LEU A 388 0.29 6.29 16.28
CA LEU A 388 0.90 6.21 17.61
C LEU A 388 0.57 4.91 18.35
N ALA A 389 -0.64 4.38 18.19
CA ALA A 389 -1.20 3.29 18.99
C ALA A 389 -1.79 2.12 18.19
N ASP A 390 -1.57 2.08 16.87
CA ASP A 390 -2.17 1.13 15.94
C ASP A 390 -3.71 1.12 16.00
N ARG A 391 -4.34 -0.01 15.60
CA ARG A 391 -5.80 -0.17 15.51
C ARG A 391 -6.57 0.27 16.77
N PRO A 392 -6.11 -0.01 18.01
CA PRO A 392 -6.79 0.46 19.22
C PRO A 392 -6.94 2.00 19.33
N GLY A 393 -6.05 2.77 18.70
CA GLY A 393 -6.10 4.24 18.72
C GLY A 393 -7.15 4.84 17.78
N ILE A 394 -7.67 4.07 16.81
CA ILE A 394 -8.56 4.59 15.76
C ILE A 394 -9.82 5.21 16.35
N ALA A 395 -10.62 4.44 17.10
CA ALA A 395 -11.90 4.93 17.62
C ALA A 395 -11.71 6.14 18.55
N PRO A 396 -10.80 6.12 19.55
CA PRO A 396 -10.49 7.30 20.36
C PRO A 396 -10.10 8.54 19.56
N GLY A 397 -9.26 8.38 18.53
CA GLY A 397 -8.83 9.51 17.70
C GLY A 397 -9.97 10.07 16.86
N PHE A 398 -10.78 9.23 16.23
CA PHE A 398 -11.96 9.67 15.48
C PHE A 398 -12.96 10.41 16.38
N THR A 399 -13.22 9.89 17.58
CA THR A 399 -14.09 10.55 18.56
C THR A 399 -13.53 11.90 19.00
N ALA A 400 -12.23 11.96 19.35
CA ALA A 400 -11.59 13.23 19.74
C ALA A 400 -11.59 14.26 18.60
N GLY A 401 -11.40 13.84 17.35
CA GLY A 401 -11.52 14.70 16.18
C GLY A 401 -12.94 15.17 15.90
N ALA A 402 -13.95 14.33 16.12
CA ALA A 402 -15.36 14.73 16.04
C ALA A 402 -15.70 15.76 17.11
N VAL A 403 -15.19 15.60 18.33
CA VAL A 403 -15.31 16.60 19.40
C VAL A 403 -14.62 17.91 19.02
N ALA A 404 -13.42 17.85 18.43
CA ALA A 404 -12.74 19.04 17.94
C ALA A 404 -13.56 19.80 16.86
N GLY A 405 -14.20 19.06 15.96
CA GLY A 405 -15.14 19.62 14.98
C GLY A 405 -16.34 20.27 15.66
N PHE A 406 -17.00 19.56 16.58
CA PHE A 406 -18.16 20.05 17.32
C PHE A 406 -17.87 21.34 18.12
N MET A 407 -16.71 21.42 18.76
CA MET A 407 -16.30 22.59 19.55
C MET A 407 -15.86 23.79 18.70
N GLY A 408 -15.78 23.65 17.37
CA GLY A 408 -15.18 24.67 16.50
C GLY A 408 -13.66 24.81 16.65
N ALA A 409 -12.99 23.84 17.29
CA ALA A 409 -11.54 23.82 17.43
C ALA A 409 -10.83 23.52 16.09
N GLY A 410 -11.55 22.92 15.15
CA GLY A 410 -11.11 22.71 13.78
C GLY A 410 -9.88 21.80 13.68
N PHE A 411 -9.03 22.06 12.68
CA PHE A 411 -7.83 21.29 12.41
C PHE A 411 -6.84 21.22 13.60
N LEU A 412 -6.63 22.34 14.30
CA LEU A 412 -5.75 22.38 15.48
C LEU A 412 -6.27 21.46 16.58
N GLY A 413 -7.59 21.50 16.83
CA GLY A 413 -8.22 20.59 17.77
C GLY A 413 -8.11 19.12 17.34
N GLY A 414 -8.20 18.83 16.05
CA GLY A 414 -8.01 17.48 15.51
C GLY A 414 -6.59 16.94 15.75
N ILE A 415 -5.56 17.76 15.56
CA ILE A 415 -4.18 17.38 15.87
C ILE A 415 -4.03 17.10 17.38
N VAL A 416 -4.43 18.04 18.22
CA VAL A 416 -4.28 17.90 19.69
C VAL A 416 -5.08 16.70 20.18
N GLY A 417 -6.34 16.56 19.76
CA GLY A 417 -7.20 15.44 20.12
C GLY A 417 -6.66 14.10 19.64
N GLY A 418 -6.17 14.01 18.40
CA GLY A 418 -5.56 12.80 17.85
C GLY A 418 -4.27 12.39 18.57
N LEU A 419 -3.41 13.35 18.92
CA LEU A 419 -2.19 13.08 19.68
C LEU A 419 -2.51 12.61 21.11
N LEU A 420 -3.46 13.25 21.79
CA LEU A 420 -3.92 12.84 23.13
C LEU A 420 -4.52 11.43 23.11
N ALA A 421 -5.41 11.16 22.15
CA ALA A 421 -6.04 9.88 21.96
C ALA A 421 -5.01 8.77 21.67
N GLY A 422 -4.09 9.02 20.73
CA GLY A 422 -3.02 8.10 20.37
C GLY A 422 -2.06 7.84 21.53
N TRP A 423 -1.61 8.89 22.22
CA TRP A 423 -0.72 8.73 23.36
C TRP A 423 -1.36 7.93 24.49
N PHE A 424 -2.60 8.23 24.85
CA PHE A 424 -3.29 7.53 25.93
C PHE A 424 -3.66 6.10 25.54
N ALA A 425 -4.06 5.86 24.29
CA ALA A 425 -4.32 4.51 23.78
C ALA A 425 -3.04 3.66 23.79
N HIS A 426 -1.90 4.24 23.39
CA HIS A 426 -0.61 3.57 23.46
C HIS A 426 -0.22 3.26 24.92
N TRP A 427 -0.36 4.23 25.82
CA TRP A 427 -0.07 4.06 27.25
C TRP A 427 -0.91 2.94 27.88
N LEU A 428 -2.21 2.87 27.60
CA LEU A 428 -3.04 1.76 28.08
C LEU A 428 -2.59 0.41 27.51
N GLY A 429 -2.13 0.39 26.26
CA GLY A 429 -1.61 -0.81 25.60
C GLY A 429 -0.31 -1.36 26.20
N THR A 430 0.46 -0.54 26.92
CA THR A 430 1.70 -0.99 27.58
C THR A 430 1.47 -1.51 29.00
N LEU A 431 0.26 -1.37 29.55
CA LEU A 431 -0.06 -1.87 30.88
C LEU A 431 -0.12 -3.41 30.91
N PRO A 432 0.50 -4.07 31.91
CA PRO A 432 0.49 -5.53 32.01
C PRO A 432 -0.93 -6.04 32.33
N ALA A 433 -1.54 -6.75 31.38
CA ALA A 433 -2.88 -7.30 31.53
C ALA A 433 -2.87 -8.83 31.81
N PRO A 434 -3.69 -9.32 32.76
CA PRO A 434 -3.82 -10.75 33.02
C PRO A 434 -4.37 -11.50 31.80
N ARG A 435 -4.10 -12.81 31.69
CA ARG A 435 -4.36 -13.61 30.46
C ARG A 435 -5.80 -13.51 29.95
N TRP A 436 -6.78 -13.41 30.85
CA TRP A 436 -8.21 -13.31 30.51
C TRP A 436 -8.60 -11.92 29.96
N LEU A 437 -7.85 -10.87 30.30
CA LEU A 437 -8.15 -9.48 29.92
C LEU A 437 -7.46 -9.05 28.62
N ARG A 438 -6.41 -9.76 28.21
CA ARG A 438 -5.58 -9.39 27.04
C ARG A 438 -6.37 -9.20 25.75
N GLY A 439 -7.40 -10.02 25.51
CA GLY A 439 -8.27 -9.87 24.33
C GLY A 439 -9.20 -8.67 24.42
N LEU A 440 -9.61 -8.27 25.64
CA LEU A 440 -10.52 -7.16 25.88
C LEU A 440 -9.82 -5.79 25.81
N MET A 441 -8.50 -5.75 26.07
CA MET A 441 -7.69 -4.54 26.03
C MET A 441 -7.85 -3.75 24.72
N PRO A 442 -7.48 -4.29 23.54
CA PRO A 442 -7.55 -3.55 22.28
C PRO A 442 -8.98 -3.38 21.74
N VAL A 443 -9.94 -4.20 22.19
CA VAL A 443 -11.31 -4.23 21.64
C VAL A 443 -12.25 -3.28 22.38
N VAL A 444 -12.14 -3.19 23.71
CA VAL A 444 -13.10 -2.44 24.54
C VAL A 444 -12.41 -1.45 25.45
N ILE A 445 -11.39 -1.88 26.21
CA ILE A 445 -10.83 -1.06 27.29
C ILE A 445 -10.09 0.15 26.73
N ILE A 446 -9.18 -0.08 25.79
CA ILE A 446 -8.40 0.99 25.17
C ILE A 446 -9.33 1.96 24.42
N PRO A 447 -10.22 1.50 23.51
CA PRO A 447 -11.17 2.39 22.86
C PRO A 447 -12.03 3.20 23.83
N LEU A 448 -12.56 2.60 24.89
CA LEU A 448 -13.42 3.28 25.86
C LEU A 448 -12.65 4.35 26.66
N LEU A 449 -11.58 3.94 27.34
CA LEU A 449 -10.87 4.81 28.27
C LEU A 449 -10.11 5.93 27.54
N ALA A 450 -9.49 5.63 26.40
CA ALA A 450 -8.83 6.66 25.61
C ALA A 450 -9.83 7.66 25.01
N SER A 451 -11.03 7.21 24.62
CA SER A 451 -12.08 8.14 24.17
C SER A 451 -12.53 9.06 25.30
N ILE A 452 -12.80 8.50 26.50
CA ILE A 452 -13.21 9.28 27.67
C ILE A 452 -12.15 10.32 28.03
N VAL A 453 -10.88 9.91 28.09
CA VAL A 453 -9.81 10.81 28.54
C VAL A 453 -9.49 11.86 27.49
N ALA A 454 -9.27 11.48 26.23
CA ALA A 454 -8.92 12.45 25.19
C ALA A 454 -10.08 13.40 24.89
N SER A 455 -11.30 12.88 24.71
CA SER A 455 -12.48 13.71 24.43
C SER A 455 -12.93 14.51 25.64
N GLY A 456 -12.84 13.93 26.85
CA GLY A 456 -13.09 14.63 28.10
C GLY A 456 -12.12 15.79 28.31
N ALA A 457 -10.82 15.60 28.05
CA ALA A 457 -9.83 16.67 28.12
C ALA A 457 -10.12 17.80 27.11
N MET A 458 -10.57 17.44 25.90
CA MET A 458 -11.02 18.42 24.90
C MET A 458 -12.23 19.22 25.41
N PHE A 459 -13.27 18.57 25.90
CA PHE A 459 -14.45 19.28 26.39
C PHE A 459 -14.19 20.14 27.63
N LEU A 460 -13.46 19.60 28.61
CA LEU A 460 -13.34 20.22 29.93
C LEU A 460 -12.28 21.31 29.98
N PHE A 461 -11.20 21.21 29.18
CA PHE A 461 -10.03 22.07 29.35
C PHE A 461 -9.49 22.66 28.06
N LEU A 462 -9.35 21.87 26.99
CA LEU A 462 -8.52 22.25 25.84
C LEU A 462 -9.30 22.84 24.67
N GLY A 463 -10.50 22.35 24.40
CA GLY A 463 -11.22 22.66 23.17
C GLY A 463 -11.68 24.11 23.08
N GLY A 464 -12.13 24.71 24.19
CA GLY A 464 -12.51 26.13 24.23
C GLY A 464 -11.34 27.07 23.87
N PRO A 465 -10.19 26.98 24.57
CA PRO A 465 -9.00 27.75 24.22
C PRO A 465 -8.50 27.52 22.78
N ILE A 466 -8.53 26.27 22.29
CA ILE A 466 -8.12 25.97 20.92
C ILE A 466 -9.09 26.57 19.91
N ALA A 467 -10.41 26.52 20.16
CA ALA A 467 -11.40 27.16 19.29
C ALA A 467 -11.21 28.68 19.23
N ALA A 468 -10.92 29.33 20.36
CA ALA A 468 -10.60 30.76 20.40
C ALA A 468 -9.33 31.08 19.58
N LEU A 469 -8.30 30.24 19.68
CA LEU A 469 -7.09 30.36 18.86
C LEU A 469 -7.39 30.19 17.36
N THR A 470 -8.15 29.17 16.98
CA THR A 470 -8.57 28.92 15.59
C THR A 470 -9.35 30.11 15.03
N ALA A 471 -10.30 30.66 15.81
CA ALA A 471 -11.05 31.84 15.42
C ALA A 471 -10.14 33.08 15.25
N GLY A 472 -9.18 33.29 16.16
CA GLY A 472 -8.21 34.37 16.06
C GLY A 472 -7.30 34.27 14.84
N LEU A 473 -6.81 33.06 14.53
CA LEU A 473 -6.02 32.79 13.33
C LEU A 473 -6.82 33.04 12.05
N ASN A 474 -8.07 32.57 12.00
CA ASN A 474 -8.96 32.84 10.87
C ASN A 474 -9.21 34.34 10.70
N GLY A 475 -9.47 35.07 11.81
CA GLY A 475 -9.63 36.52 11.78
C GLY A 475 -8.38 37.24 11.24
N TRP A 476 -7.19 36.82 11.68
CA TRP A 476 -5.92 37.35 11.19
C TRP A 476 -5.73 37.10 9.68
N LEU A 477 -5.94 35.86 9.22
CA LEU A 477 -5.83 35.50 7.81
C LEU A 477 -6.85 36.24 6.94
N SER A 478 -8.07 36.41 7.44
CA SER A 478 -9.15 37.13 6.73
C SER A 478 -8.88 38.63 6.64
N GLY A 479 -8.18 39.19 7.63
CA GLY A 479 -7.75 40.58 7.64
C GLY A 479 -6.53 40.89 6.76
N MET A 480 -5.86 39.86 6.23
CA MET A 480 -4.72 40.06 5.35
C MET A 480 -5.17 40.60 3.99
N THR A 481 -4.77 41.83 3.70
CA THR A 481 -5.00 42.49 2.41
C THR A 481 -3.69 43.05 1.86
N GLY A 482 -3.70 43.36 0.55
CA GLY A 482 -2.55 43.96 -0.13
C GLY A 482 -1.29 43.12 -0.01
N THR A 483 -0.18 43.74 0.42
CA THR A 483 1.16 43.13 0.44
C THR A 483 1.24 41.87 1.32
N SER A 484 0.50 41.81 2.42
CA SER A 484 0.54 40.65 3.33
C SER A 484 0.00 39.36 2.69
N ALA A 485 -1.10 39.47 1.94
CA ALA A 485 -1.68 38.37 1.18
C ALA A 485 -0.74 37.87 0.08
N VAL A 486 -0.06 38.79 -0.60
CA VAL A 486 0.95 38.47 -1.62
C VAL A 486 2.13 37.71 -1.01
N ILE A 487 2.64 38.16 0.14
CA ILE A 487 3.74 37.48 0.86
C ILE A 487 3.32 36.06 1.24
N LEU A 488 2.11 35.85 1.76
CA LEU A 488 1.60 34.51 2.04
C LEU A 488 1.53 33.66 0.77
N GLY A 489 1.07 34.22 -0.35
CA GLY A 489 1.08 33.56 -1.65
C GLY A 489 2.48 33.11 -2.07
N VAL A 490 3.50 33.97 -1.89
CA VAL A 490 4.90 33.61 -2.14
C VAL A 490 5.32 32.43 -1.27
N ILE A 491 5.06 32.48 0.04
CA ILE A 491 5.45 31.41 0.99
C ILE A 491 4.80 30.08 0.58
N LEU A 492 3.48 30.08 0.34
CA LEU A 492 2.74 28.89 -0.07
C LEU A 492 3.26 28.34 -1.41
N GLY A 493 3.52 29.22 -2.38
CA GLY A 493 4.07 28.86 -3.68
C GLY A 493 5.46 28.22 -3.59
N LEU A 494 6.34 28.76 -2.74
CA LEU A 494 7.65 28.20 -2.45
C LEU A 494 7.53 26.81 -1.83
N MET A 495 6.67 26.66 -0.81
CA MET A 495 6.48 25.38 -0.11
C MET A 495 5.93 24.29 -1.04
N MET A 496 4.96 24.62 -1.89
CA MET A 496 4.38 23.66 -2.84
C MET A 496 5.40 23.13 -3.86
N CYS A 497 6.38 23.93 -4.23
CA CYS A 497 7.36 23.54 -5.25
C CYS A 497 8.69 23.02 -4.68
N PHE A 498 8.86 23.03 -3.35
CA PHE A 498 10.12 22.70 -2.69
C PHE A 498 10.55 21.24 -2.87
N ASP A 499 9.63 20.30 -2.69
CA ASP A 499 9.91 18.86 -2.68
C ASP A 499 8.92 18.03 -3.52
N LEU A 500 8.17 18.68 -4.42
CA LEU A 500 7.38 18.05 -5.49
C LEU A 500 6.46 16.90 -5.02
N GLY A 501 5.74 17.15 -3.92
CA GLY A 501 4.85 16.16 -3.26
C GLY A 501 5.43 15.56 -1.98
N GLY A 502 6.61 16.03 -1.54
CA GLY A 502 7.19 15.69 -0.24
C GLY A 502 6.52 16.39 0.95
N PRO A 503 7.10 16.32 2.17
CA PRO A 503 6.49 16.86 3.38
C PRO A 503 6.22 18.35 3.35
N VAL A 504 7.08 19.19 2.77
CA VAL A 504 6.91 20.65 2.77
C VAL A 504 5.71 21.02 1.91
N ASN A 505 5.60 20.43 0.71
CA ASN A 505 4.42 20.53 -0.12
C ASN A 505 3.18 20.04 0.64
N LYS A 506 3.23 18.86 1.25
CA LYS A 506 2.10 18.31 2.02
C LYS A 506 1.69 19.18 3.19
N VAL A 507 2.61 19.88 3.85
CA VAL A 507 2.30 20.83 4.93
C VAL A 507 1.54 22.04 4.38
N ALA A 508 2.01 22.65 3.29
CA ALA A 508 1.30 23.76 2.65
C ALA A 508 -0.10 23.33 2.16
N TYR A 509 -0.17 22.15 1.54
CA TYR A 509 -1.42 21.56 1.10
C TYR A 509 -2.39 21.30 2.26
N SER A 510 -1.90 20.70 3.34
CA SER A 510 -2.71 20.42 4.55
C SER A 510 -3.22 21.69 5.19
N PHE A 511 -2.38 22.73 5.26
CA PHE A 511 -2.77 24.03 5.77
C PHE A 511 -3.94 24.62 4.97
N ALA A 512 -3.87 24.60 3.64
CA ALA A 512 -4.94 25.09 2.78
C ALA A 512 -6.23 24.28 2.93
N VAL A 513 -6.11 22.96 2.88
CA VAL A 513 -7.23 22.03 3.03
C VAL A 513 -7.92 22.15 4.39
N ALA A 514 -7.12 22.27 5.45
CA ALA A 514 -7.61 22.43 6.81
C ALA A 514 -8.50 23.67 6.98
N GLY A 515 -8.15 24.76 6.30
CA GLY A 515 -8.95 25.99 6.29
C GLY A 515 -10.14 25.95 5.34
N LEU A 516 -10.16 25.03 4.36
CA LEU A 516 -11.10 25.08 3.24
C LEU A 516 -12.57 25.10 3.68
N GLY A 517 -12.92 24.29 4.69
CA GLY A 517 -14.28 24.23 5.24
C GLY A 517 -14.72 25.49 6.00
N ALA A 518 -13.81 26.38 6.37
CA ALA A 518 -14.11 27.66 6.99
C ALA A 518 -14.38 28.79 5.96
N GLY A 519 -14.16 28.52 4.67
CA GLY A 519 -14.39 29.49 3.61
C GLY A 519 -15.89 29.71 3.36
N THR A 520 -16.27 30.97 3.22
CA THR A 520 -17.65 31.38 2.92
C THR A 520 -17.64 32.55 1.93
N ILE A 521 -18.80 32.93 1.42
CA ILE A 521 -18.93 34.10 0.53
C ILE A 521 -18.42 35.38 1.23
N ALA A 522 -18.65 35.50 2.55
CA ALA A 522 -18.21 36.64 3.37
C ALA A 522 -16.74 36.52 3.81
N ASN A 523 -16.19 35.31 3.90
CA ASN A 523 -14.79 35.06 4.23
C ASN A 523 -14.14 34.14 3.20
N GLN A 524 -13.59 34.75 2.14
CA GLN A 524 -13.01 34.02 1.02
C GLN A 524 -11.52 33.67 1.21
N ALA A 525 -10.86 34.16 2.28
CA ALA A 525 -9.43 33.95 2.48
C ALA A 525 -9.02 32.46 2.46
N PRO A 526 -9.77 31.51 3.06
CA PRO A 526 -9.44 30.09 2.94
C PRO A 526 -9.50 29.56 1.50
N TRP A 527 -10.48 30.02 0.70
CA TRP A 527 -10.56 29.65 -0.72
C TRP A 527 -9.43 30.25 -1.54
N GLN A 528 -8.94 31.45 -1.17
CA GLN A 528 -7.80 32.07 -1.83
C GLN A 528 -6.50 31.31 -1.55
N ILE A 529 -6.28 30.92 -0.30
CA ILE A 529 -5.15 30.09 0.11
C ILE A 529 -5.16 28.76 -0.67
N MET A 530 -6.32 28.11 -0.79
CA MET A 530 -6.46 26.88 -1.58
C MET A 530 -6.14 27.09 -3.06
N ALA A 531 -6.62 28.18 -3.66
CA ALA A 531 -6.31 28.50 -5.05
C ALA A 531 -4.80 28.69 -5.28
N ALA A 532 -4.13 29.44 -4.40
CA ALA A 532 -2.70 29.69 -4.51
C ALA A 532 -1.88 28.39 -4.38
N VAL A 533 -2.24 27.54 -3.42
CA VAL A 533 -1.63 26.21 -3.24
C VAL A 533 -1.85 25.32 -4.45
N MET A 534 -3.08 25.26 -4.97
CA MET A 534 -3.40 24.42 -6.11
C MET A 534 -2.70 24.91 -7.38
N ALA A 535 -2.80 26.20 -7.68
CA ALA A 535 -2.15 26.81 -8.84
C ALA A 535 -0.63 26.58 -8.81
N ALA A 536 0.02 26.81 -7.66
CA ALA A 536 1.46 26.63 -7.53
C ALA A 536 1.90 25.17 -7.73
N GLY A 537 1.16 24.19 -7.18
CA GLY A 537 1.52 22.77 -7.36
C GLY A 537 1.36 22.26 -8.80
N MET A 538 0.59 22.95 -9.65
CA MET A 538 0.49 22.63 -11.09
C MET A 538 1.75 23.06 -11.88
N VAL A 539 2.50 24.05 -11.38
CA VAL A 539 3.59 24.70 -12.11
C VAL A 539 4.75 23.76 -12.46
N PRO A 540 5.34 22.99 -11.53
CA PRO A 540 6.55 22.21 -11.82
C PRO A 540 6.41 21.23 -13.01
N PRO A 541 5.41 20.34 -13.07
CA PRO A 541 5.26 19.42 -14.19
C PRO A 541 4.93 20.13 -15.52
N LEU A 542 4.07 21.14 -15.51
CA LEU A 542 3.75 21.93 -16.71
C LEU A 542 4.99 22.67 -17.25
N ALA A 543 5.82 23.21 -16.36
CA ALA A 543 7.06 23.87 -16.73
C ALA A 543 8.10 22.91 -17.30
N MET A 544 8.23 21.70 -16.75
CA MET A 544 9.15 20.70 -17.29
C MET A 544 8.69 20.23 -18.66
N ALA A 545 7.39 20.00 -18.84
CA ALA A 545 6.80 19.69 -20.14
C ALA A 545 7.14 20.80 -21.17
N LEU A 546 6.91 22.07 -20.82
CA LEU A 546 7.24 23.20 -21.67
C LEU A 546 8.74 23.30 -21.98
N ALA A 547 9.60 23.13 -20.97
CA ALA A 547 11.04 23.24 -21.11
C ALA A 547 11.62 22.21 -22.10
N THR A 548 11.09 20.97 -22.06
CA THR A 548 11.48 19.92 -23.01
C THR A 548 11.09 20.24 -24.45
N VAL A 549 10.01 21.00 -24.66
CA VAL A 549 9.58 21.42 -26.00
C VAL A 549 10.44 22.58 -26.51
N ILE A 550 10.77 23.55 -25.67
CA ILE A 550 11.54 24.76 -26.04
C ILE A 550 13.02 24.45 -26.32
N ASP A 551 13.70 23.71 -25.45
CA ASP A 551 15.14 23.43 -25.59
C ASP A 551 15.43 21.93 -25.58
N ARG A 552 14.79 21.21 -26.51
CA ARG A 552 14.88 19.74 -26.66
C ARG A 552 16.31 19.22 -26.48
N LYS A 553 17.31 19.87 -27.07
CA LYS A 553 18.71 19.44 -27.08
C LYS A 553 19.33 19.26 -25.69
N ARG A 554 18.82 19.96 -24.67
CA ARG A 554 19.33 19.89 -23.28
C ARG A 554 18.63 18.86 -22.40
N PHE A 555 17.62 18.20 -22.92
CA PHE A 555 16.89 17.15 -22.22
C PHE A 555 17.16 15.81 -22.92
N SER A 556 17.38 14.78 -22.11
CA SER A 556 17.51 13.39 -22.53
C SER A 556 16.22 12.89 -23.18
N LEU A 557 16.30 11.76 -23.90
CA LEU A 557 15.11 11.12 -24.47
C LEU A 557 14.09 10.75 -23.38
N ALA A 558 14.57 10.23 -22.25
CA ALA A 558 13.71 9.90 -21.11
C ALA A 558 13.00 11.14 -20.55
N GLU A 559 13.71 12.26 -20.36
CA GLU A 559 13.09 13.52 -19.92
C GLU A 559 12.05 14.04 -20.92
N ARG A 560 12.29 13.90 -22.23
CA ARG A 560 11.31 14.32 -23.26
C ARG A 560 10.06 13.45 -23.27
N GLU A 561 10.19 12.13 -23.09
CA GLU A 561 9.05 11.22 -22.99
C GLU A 561 8.24 11.49 -21.72
N ASN A 562 8.92 11.68 -20.58
CA ASN A 562 8.27 12.10 -19.33
C ASN A 562 7.56 13.46 -19.48
N GLY A 563 8.10 14.36 -20.29
CA GLY A 563 7.51 15.67 -20.59
C GLY A 563 6.13 15.59 -21.24
N LYS A 564 5.85 14.54 -22.02
CA LYS A 564 4.53 14.32 -22.63
C LYS A 564 3.47 14.04 -21.56
N ALA A 565 3.79 13.16 -20.61
CA ALA A 565 2.90 12.82 -19.50
C ALA A 565 2.74 14.00 -18.51
N ALA A 566 3.81 14.78 -18.31
CA ALA A 566 3.83 15.90 -17.37
C ALA A 566 2.81 17.02 -17.71
N TRP A 567 2.40 17.17 -18.97
CA TRP A 567 1.29 18.08 -19.33
C TRP A 567 0.00 17.75 -18.61
N LEU A 568 -0.44 16.49 -18.72
CA LEU A 568 -1.70 16.04 -18.12
C LEU A 568 -1.60 16.00 -16.59
N LEU A 569 -0.49 15.49 -16.07
CA LEU A 569 -0.26 15.42 -14.62
C LEU A 569 -0.28 16.83 -14.00
N GLY A 570 0.41 17.78 -14.61
CA GLY A 570 0.40 19.16 -14.15
C GLY A 570 -0.96 19.84 -14.27
N ALA A 571 -1.68 19.61 -15.38
CA ALA A 571 -3.04 20.11 -15.54
C ALA A 571 -4.00 19.56 -14.45
N SER A 572 -3.73 18.36 -13.94
CA SER A 572 -4.50 17.70 -12.89
C SER A 572 -4.05 18.04 -11.45
N PHE A 573 -3.13 18.99 -11.26
CA PHE A 573 -2.54 19.28 -9.94
C PHE A 573 -1.77 18.07 -9.34
N ILE A 574 -1.06 17.32 -10.18
CA ILE A 574 -0.18 16.21 -9.77
C ILE A 574 1.27 16.67 -9.94
N SER A 575 1.82 17.26 -8.86
CA SER A 575 3.17 17.85 -8.85
C SER A 575 4.29 16.83 -9.09
N GLU A 576 4.02 15.55 -8.84
CA GLU A 576 4.89 14.41 -8.99
C GLU A 576 5.35 14.18 -10.44
N GLY A 577 4.61 14.72 -11.43
CA GLY A 577 5.03 14.69 -12.83
C GLY A 577 6.40 15.36 -13.09
N ALA A 578 6.89 16.18 -12.15
CA ALA A 578 8.22 16.78 -12.20
C ALA A 578 9.34 15.94 -11.53
N ILE A 579 9.01 14.90 -10.76
CA ILE A 579 9.99 14.08 -10.04
C ILE A 579 11.06 13.49 -10.96
N PRO A 580 10.73 12.91 -12.14
CA PRO A 580 11.76 12.35 -13.02
C PRO A 580 12.80 13.37 -13.49
N PHE A 581 12.41 14.65 -13.61
CA PHE A 581 13.30 15.75 -13.97
C PHE A 581 14.16 16.19 -12.79
N ALA A 582 13.54 16.32 -11.60
CA ALA A 582 14.25 16.70 -10.39
C ALA A 582 15.21 15.60 -9.92
N ALA A 583 14.89 14.33 -10.13
CA ALA A 583 15.81 13.22 -9.87
C ALA A 583 17.04 13.27 -10.79
N ALA A 584 16.86 13.66 -12.06
CA ALA A 584 17.96 13.82 -13.00
C ALA A 584 18.79 15.08 -12.73
N ASP A 585 18.16 16.18 -12.28
CA ASP A 585 18.83 17.48 -12.13
C ASP A 585 18.25 18.35 -11.00
N PRO A 586 18.42 17.95 -9.73
CA PRO A 586 17.70 18.56 -8.59
C PRO A 586 18.08 20.02 -8.37
N LEU A 587 19.37 20.34 -8.54
CA LEU A 587 19.92 21.66 -8.26
C LEU A 587 19.42 22.75 -9.22
N ARG A 588 18.94 22.39 -10.43
CA ARG A 588 18.33 23.36 -11.34
C ARG A 588 16.81 23.30 -11.33
N VAL A 589 16.23 22.10 -11.26
CA VAL A 589 14.78 21.92 -11.37
C VAL A 589 14.05 22.46 -10.14
N ILE A 590 14.52 22.16 -8.92
CA ILE A 590 13.82 22.55 -7.69
C ILE A 590 13.85 24.07 -7.49
N PRO A 591 15.00 24.77 -7.51
CA PRO A 591 15.02 26.22 -7.30
C PRO A 591 14.24 27.00 -8.37
N ALA A 592 14.27 26.54 -9.62
CA ALA A 592 13.48 27.15 -10.69
C ALA A 592 11.98 26.93 -10.49
N SER A 593 11.58 25.74 -10.04
CA SER A 593 10.18 25.42 -9.72
C SER A 593 9.68 26.27 -8.54
N MET A 594 10.51 26.43 -7.50
CA MET A 594 10.22 27.33 -6.38
C MET A 594 10.02 28.77 -6.83
N LEU A 595 10.86 29.27 -7.76
CA LEU A 595 10.72 30.61 -8.32
C LEU A 595 9.38 30.79 -9.04
N GLY A 596 8.99 29.84 -9.91
CA GLY A 596 7.69 29.92 -10.58
C GLY A 596 6.51 29.73 -9.63
N GLY A 597 6.62 28.83 -8.66
CA GLY A 597 5.62 28.66 -7.60
C GLY A 597 5.39 29.93 -6.81
N ALA A 598 6.47 30.63 -6.42
CA ALA A 598 6.40 31.93 -5.74
C ALA A 598 5.66 32.98 -6.59
N VAL A 599 5.94 33.05 -7.89
CA VAL A 599 5.25 33.95 -8.83
C VAL A 599 3.77 33.59 -8.92
N THR A 600 3.44 32.32 -9.10
CA THR A 600 2.05 31.86 -9.21
C THR A 600 1.26 32.13 -7.93
N GLY A 601 1.82 31.80 -6.77
CA GLY A 601 1.16 32.04 -5.48
C GLY A 601 0.98 33.54 -5.21
N ALA A 602 1.98 34.37 -5.51
CA ALA A 602 1.89 35.82 -5.39
C ALA A 602 0.77 36.41 -6.26
N LEU A 603 0.72 36.05 -7.55
CA LEU A 603 -0.28 36.52 -8.49
C LEU A 603 -1.68 36.02 -8.12
N SER A 604 -1.80 34.76 -7.71
CA SER A 604 -3.07 34.17 -7.32
C SER A 604 -3.68 34.86 -6.09
N MET A 605 -2.85 35.13 -5.06
CA MET A 605 -3.30 35.87 -3.87
C MET A 605 -3.56 37.35 -4.17
N ALA A 606 -2.70 38.00 -4.98
CA ALA A 606 -2.87 39.40 -5.36
C ALA A 606 -4.19 39.66 -6.10
N ALA A 607 -4.58 38.71 -6.96
CA ALA A 607 -5.78 38.80 -7.77
C ALA A 607 -7.04 38.25 -7.08
N GLY A 608 -6.92 37.80 -5.82
CA GLY A 608 -8.03 37.23 -5.04
C GLY A 608 -8.67 36.01 -5.70
N VAL A 609 -7.88 35.17 -6.39
CA VAL A 609 -8.36 33.95 -7.02
C VAL A 609 -8.83 32.98 -5.94
N THR A 610 -9.99 32.35 -6.09
CA THR A 610 -10.55 31.43 -5.08
C THR A 610 -10.72 30.02 -5.63
N SER A 611 -10.55 29.01 -4.78
CA SER A 611 -10.82 27.62 -5.10
C SER A 611 -11.60 26.96 -3.97
N GLN A 612 -12.78 26.44 -4.30
CA GLN A 612 -13.62 25.68 -3.37
C GLN A 612 -13.33 24.18 -3.43
N ALA A 613 -12.60 23.74 -4.46
CA ALA A 613 -12.20 22.36 -4.64
C ALA A 613 -10.73 22.19 -4.23
N PRO A 614 -10.41 21.18 -3.42
CA PRO A 614 -9.06 20.95 -2.91
C PRO A 614 -8.13 20.22 -3.90
N HIS A 615 -8.68 19.71 -5.01
CA HIS A 615 -7.99 18.89 -6.00
C HIS A 615 -8.67 19.00 -7.37
N GLY A 616 -7.98 18.52 -8.42
CA GLY A 616 -8.51 18.39 -9.78
C GLY A 616 -7.93 19.39 -10.78
N GLY A 617 -7.10 20.33 -10.33
CA GLY A 617 -6.38 21.27 -11.19
C GLY A 617 -7.32 22.06 -12.12
N ILE A 618 -7.02 22.08 -13.41
CA ILE A 618 -7.84 22.79 -14.40
C ILE A 618 -9.23 22.14 -14.62
N PHE A 619 -9.39 20.86 -14.28
CA PHE A 619 -10.63 20.12 -14.52
C PHE A 619 -11.76 20.52 -13.56
N VAL A 620 -11.43 21.22 -12.46
CA VAL A 620 -12.41 21.78 -11.51
C VAL A 620 -12.64 23.27 -11.74
N PHE A 621 -12.50 23.75 -12.98
CA PHE A 621 -12.62 25.17 -13.34
C PHE A 621 -13.92 25.83 -12.87
N PHE A 622 -15.02 25.07 -12.77
CA PHE A 622 -16.32 25.54 -12.29
C PHE A 622 -16.33 25.86 -10.79
N ALA A 623 -15.35 25.36 -10.04
CA ALA A 623 -15.13 25.64 -8.61
C ALA A 623 -14.09 26.75 -8.37
N ILE A 624 -13.62 27.41 -9.44
CA ILE A 624 -12.59 28.45 -9.40
C ILE A 624 -13.21 29.82 -9.64
N GLY A 625 -13.05 30.71 -8.67
CA GLY A 625 -13.36 32.13 -8.84
C GLY A 625 -12.19 32.86 -9.49
N ASN A 626 -12.49 33.81 -10.38
CA ASN A 626 -11.49 34.53 -11.18
C ASN A 626 -10.57 33.59 -12.00
N ILE A 627 -11.20 32.69 -12.78
CA ILE A 627 -10.52 31.69 -13.60
C ILE A 627 -9.45 32.27 -14.55
N ALA A 628 -9.68 33.47 -15.10
CA ALA A 628 -8.73 34.14 -15.98
C ALA A 628 -7.41 34.40 -15.26
N MET A 629 -7.47 34.93 -14.04
CA MET A 629 -6.27 35.15 -13.22
C MET A 629 -5.68 33.86 -12.66
N PHE A 630 -6.49 32.83 -12.41
CA PHE A 630 -5.98 31.49 -12.06
C PHE A 630 -5.06 30.95 -13.17
N VAL A 631 -5.56 30.93 -14.42
CA VAL A 631 -4.80 30.46 -15.58
C VAL A 631 -3.59 31.36 -15.85
N LEU A 632 -3.75 32.69 -15.79
CA LEU A 632 -2.64 33.62 -16.00
C LEU A 632 -1.53 33.44 -14.96
N SER A 633 -1.88 33.22 -13.70
CA SER A 633 -0.93 32.99 -12.61
C SER A 633 -0.14 31.69 -12.83
N ILE A 634 -0.79 30.62 -13.27
CA ILE A 634 -0.14 29.34 -13.61
C ILE A 634 0.80 29.54 -14.81
N VAL A 635 0.31 30.15 -15.90
CA VAL A 635 1.12 30.39 -17.11
C VAL A 635 2.36 31.22 -16.79
N ALA A 636 2.23 32.27 -15.97
CA ALA A 636 3.36 33.08 -15.55
C ALA A 636 4.42 32.24 -14.80
N GLY A 637 4.01 31.44 -13.82
CA GLY A 637 4.94 30.55 -13.10
C GLY A 637 5.55 29.47 -13.97
N VAL A 638 4.78 28.90 -14.90
CA VAL A 638 5.25 27.90 -15.87
C VAL A 638 6.33 28.48 -16.78
N VAL A 639 6.10 29.68 -17.33
CA VAL A 639 7.08 30.37 -18.17
C VAL A 639 8.33 30.72 -17.38
N VAL A 640 8.18 31.28 -16.18
CA VAL A 640 9.31 31.63 -15.30
C VAL A 640 10.15 30.39 -14.98
N THR A 641 9.51 29.29 -14.57
CA THR A 641 10.21 28.03 -14.24
C THR A 641 10.91 27.45 -15.46
N ALA A 642 10.22 27.36 -16.60
CA ALA A 642 10.78 26.76 -17.82
C ALA A 642 12.01 27.55 -18.32
N LEU A 643 11.91 28.88 -18.36
CA LEU A 643 13.02 29.74 -18.75
C LEU A 643 14.18 29.68 -17.75
N ALA A 644 13.89 29.63 -16.44
CA ALA A 644 14.91 29.50 -15.40
C ALA A 644 15.66 28.16 -15.51
N VAL A 645 14.96 27.02 -15.63
CA VAL A 645 15.61 25.70 -15.82
C VAL A 645 16.45 25.67 -17.09
N ILE A 646 15.92 26.16 -18.22
CA ILE A 646 16.67 26.23 -19.47
C ILE A 646 17.92 27.08 -19.27
N GLY A 647 17.78 28.30 -18.72
CA GLY A 647 18.89 29.21 -18.47
C GLY A 647 19.99 28.61 -17.58
N LEU A 648 19.60 27.96 -16.48
CA LEU A 648 20.52 27.28 -15.57
C LEU A 648 21.23 26.09 -16.25
N LYS A 649 20.50 25.29 -17.05
CA LYS A 649 21.10 24.21 -17.86
C LYS A 649 22.02 24.76 -18.95
N ARG A 650 21.73 25.93 -19.54
CA ARG A 650 22.61 26.61 -20.52
C ARG A 650 23.92 27.04 -19.90
N TYR A 651 23.86 27.64 -18.72
CA TYR A 651 25.03 28.14 -18.02
C TYR A 651 25.99 27.02 -17.58
N ALA A 652 25.45 25.89 -17.13
CA ALA A 652 26.24 24.74 -16.70
C ALA A 652 27.08 24.10 -17.82
N VAL A 653 26.48 23.86 -19.00
CA VAL A 653 27.19 23.29 -20.15
C VAL A 653 28.30 24.23 -20.64
N ARG A 654 28.04 25.54 -20.63
CA ARG A 654 29.00 26.57 -21.06
C ARG A 654 30.24 26.67 -20.14
N ARG A 655 30.13 26.19 -18.89
CA ARG A 655 31.24 26.15 -17.93
C ARG A 655 32.11 24.89 -18.07
N ALA A 656 31.56 23.79 -18.60
CA ALA A 656 32.31 22.59 -18.95
C ALA A 656 33.16 22.75 -20.22
N GLU A 657 32.80 23.71 -21.08
CA GLU A 657 33.50 24.01 -22.34
C GLU A 657 34.56 25.13 -22.23
N ARG A 658 34.84 25.65 -21.02
CA ARG A 658 35.85 26.71 -20.86
C ARG A 658 37.24 26.06 -20.87
N PRO A 659 38.09 26.28 -21.90
CA PRO A 659 39.42 25.69 -21.94
C PRO A 659 40.24 26.27 -20.78
N GLU A 660 40.90 25.40 -20.03
CA GLU A 660 42.00 25.81 -19.15
C GLU A 660 42.99 26.63 -19.99
N ALA A 661 43.18 27.88 -19.59
CA ALA A 661 44.05 28.80 -20.30
C ALA A 661 45.49 28.27 -20.28
N ALA A 662 46.09 28.20 -21.46
CA ALA A 662 47.45 27.75 -21.71
C ALA A 662 48.47 28.47 -20.81
N GLY A 663 49.11 27.70 -19.92
CA GLY A 663 50.37 28.05 -19.28
C GLY A 663 51.54 27.64 -20.17
N THR A 664 52.17 28.66 -20.74
CA THR A 664 53.41 28.77 -21.53
C THR A 664 54.55 27.77 -21.25
N THR A 665 55.02 27.15 -22.36
CA THR A 665 56.42 26.94 -22.80
C THR A 665 57.49 26.41 -21.85
N GLY A 666 58.05 25.24 -22.21
CA GLY A 666 59.38 24.78 -21.79
C GLY A 666 59.82 23.57 -22.63
N SER A 667 60.53 23.85 -23.72
CA SER A 667 61.22 22.87 -24.56
C SER A 667 62.38 22.25 -23.78
N GLU A 668 62.38 20.93 -23.59
CA GLU A 668 63.60 20.20 -23.18
C GLU A 668 63.94 19.12 -24.19
N ALA A 669 65.10 19.32 -24.79
CA ALA A 669 65.79 18.42 -25.69
C ALA A 669 66.44 17.25 -24.90
N THR A 670 66.42 16.07 -25.51
CA THR A 670 67.16 14.89 -25.09
C THR A 670 68.68 15.15 -25.09
N PRO A 671 69.44 14.87 -24.01
CA PRO A 671 70.89 14.82 -24.09
C PRO A 671 71.38 13.39 -24.37
N ALA A 672 72.32 13.29 -25.32
CA ALA A 672 73.09 12.10 -25.63
C ALA A 672 74.11 11.79 -24.51
N ALA A 673 74.16 10.54 -24.06
CA ALA A 673 75.15 10.05 -23.11
C ALA A 673 76.51 9.80 -23.79
N ARG A 674 77.53 10.59 -23.43
CA ARG A 674 78.95 10.23 -23.57
C ARG A 674 79.33 9.29 -22.43
N ARG A 675 79.80 8.08 -22.76
CA ARG A 675 80.59 7.25 -21.84
C ARG A 675 82.02 7.80 -21.78
N GLN A 676 82.62 7.83 -20.59
CA GLN A 676 84.06 7.58 -20.36
C GLN A 676 84.27 7.08 -18.91
N PRO A 677 85.37 6.35 -18.63
CA PRO A 677 85.35 5.15 -17.79
C PRO A 677 85.94 5.33 -16.38
N ALA A 678 85.73 4.27 -15.58
CA ALA A 678 86.55 3.77 -14.47
C ALA A 678 86.85 4.73 -13.30
N VAL A 679 86.38 4.38 -12.10
CA VAL A 679 87.05 3.54 -11.08
C VAL A 679 86.01 3.14 -10.04
#